data_AF-A0A3N7DTM0-F1
#
_entry.id   AF-A0A3N7DTM0-F1
#
_cell.length_a   1.000
_cell.length_b   1.000
_cell.length_c   1.000
_cell.angle_alpha   90.00
_cell.angle_beta   90.00
_cell.angle_gamma   90.00
#
_symmetry.space_group_name_H-M   'P 1'
#
loop_
_entity.id
_entity.type
_entity.pdbx_description
1 polymer ?
#
loop_
_entity_poly.entity_id
_entity_poly.type
_entity_poly.pdbx_seq_one_letter_code
_entity_poly.pdbx_strand_id
1 'polypeptide(L)'
;MPVPEDPSVLTRFSRTVPFGEKGSFVASDQIVYNLGTTVVADAQYKDVIYTVPLRGTVRYPNGPVESGGASKVQLSPSGGFPVVVFLHGMHDASDLNNAKGYDYLQRDLAENGYVAVSIDAGKINGLNNSNASDGGALARGQLLMTTLDILRAGNATGIFNGVERTELKGKLDLDRVGIVGHSRGAEAVAYAVELNRQRIGISFQDVQATRALRLGVSLAKADQAKAKAAVDAARVPATAAAARLKAAKDALKNAKAQVPTASESVIATLTQAVQDLQGPASDAQAVLDAQTAALDAVEVRLRAAQATAVPLKPINSASTQWLTTVDSPDALLQSGIVLPSSTEAPHKIRGVFSLAPIDVKRLSGATQVPFATLLPMCDGDVYNLPGAQIFDDSRYTAPDDVAPKFQLAVRGANHNFYNSYWAETDDAASKNASLYCNKPGLIETLRMSAPDQRRNGAFLIESFMRYFVGDEVQYAPYWKGQAPIPTAGCLAGESSCDERVVMTIHQPAANRKLLQDFRNADSAANNPLGLSSTFDGFQQAIQCRFLALGLDLPAYGVPSSRPASCTNTATGLSAQSLYAPGDNYAYLSYLPAGQQLIWSITDQAQLQWSNAGATMQVNTGDLSASGFDTLSFRIAVVASIGQEVEVSMTDTQGRSATVTGSDFTDALYGIARKRNGTIPLVDAPEDAIYAGTGVTRPLLNMVAIPLKAFTLRNVDTGHIRQVTLRFPKASGSVAVNDVQLQRMN
;
A
#
# COMPACT_ATOMS: atom_id res chain seq x y z
N MET A 1 24.79 -12.66 -47.10
CA MET A 1 24.49 -11.45 -46.32
C MET A 1 23.08 -11.62 -45.78
N PRO A 2 22.86 -11.59 -44.45
CA PRO A 2 21.49 -11.44 -43.94
C PRO A 2 20.95 -10.10 -44.47
N VAL A 3 19.72 -10.10 -44.97
CA VAL A 3 19.01 -8.87 -45.35
C VAL A 3 19.00 -7.96 -44.11
N PRO A 4 19.39 -6.67 -44.20
CA PRO A 4 19.23 -5.75 -43.09
C PRO A 4 17.77 -5.76 -42.66
N GLU A 5 17.49 -6.08 -41.40
CA GLU A 5 16.12 -5.97 -40.87
C GLU A 5 15.61 -4.56 -41.15
N ASP A 6 14.44 -4.48 -41.78
CA ASP A 6 13.75 -3.22 -42.02
C ASP A 6 13.54 -2.49 -40.68
N PRO A 7 14.11 -1.29 -40.47
CA PRO A 7 13.98 -0.54 -39.22
C PRO A 7 12.53 -0.19 -38.85
N SER A 8 11.58 -0.33 -39.79
CA SER A 8 10.14 -0.16 -39.57
C SER A 8 9.47 -1.36 -38.89
N VAL A 9 10.17 -2.51 -38.77
CA VAL A 9 9.68 -3.76 -38.16
C VAL A 9 10.14 -3.92 -36.70
N LEU A 10 10.96 -2.99 -36.19
CA LEU A 10 11.38 -2.99 -34.79
C LEU A 10 10.20 -2.65 -33.88
N THR A 11 9.62 -3.68 -33.27
CA THR A 11 8.64 -3.52 -32.20
C THR A 11 9.35 -3.61 -30.84
N ARG A 12 8.69 -3.14 -29.78
CA ARG A 12 9.15 -3.40 -28.40
C ARG A 12 9.18 -4.89 -28.05
N PHE A 13 8.40 -5.72 -28.74
CA PHE A 13 8.24 -7.14 -28.43
C PHE A 13 8.96 -8.03 -29.43
N SER A 14 10.09 -8.59 -28.99
CA SER A 14 10.90 -9.51 -29.78
C SER A 14 10.65 -10.98 -29.44
N ARG A 15 9.81 -11.26 -28.45
CA ARG A 15 9.57 -12.60 -27.90
C ARG A 15 8.09 -12.80 -27.56
N THR A 16 7.72 -14.05 -27.34
CA THR A 16 6.44 -14.45 -26.77
C THR A 16 6.65 -15.13 -25.42
N VAL A 17 5.58 -15.25 -24.64
CA VAL A 17 5.57 -16.04 -23.40
C VAL A 17 4.38 -17.00 -23.41
N PRO A 18 4.51 -18.22 -22.84
CA PRO A 18 3.41 -19.16 -22.77
C PRO A 18 2.43 -18.79 -21.64
N PHE A 19 1.13 -19.01 -21.85
CA PHE A 19 0.13 -18.92 -20.78
C PHE A 19 -1.15 -19.67 -21.15
N GLY A 20 -1.88 -20.17 -20.14
CA GLY A 20 -3.10 -20.96 -20.31
C GLY A 20 -2.88 -22.44 -20.67
N GLU A 21 -1.63 -22.90 -20.63
CA GLU A 21 -1.28 -24.31 -20.80
C GLU A 21 -1.73 -25.13 -19.58
N LYS A 22 -2.06 -26.42 -19.77
CA LYS A 22 -2.42 -27.30 -18.66
C LYS A 22 -1.21 -27.58 -17.77
N GLY A 23 -1.41 -27.49 -16.46
CA GLY A 23 -0.42 -27.87 -15.47
C GLY A 23 -0.10 -29.37 -15.47
N SER A 24 1.05 -29.74 -14.89
CA SER A 24 1.55 -31.11 -14.82
C SER A 24 0.97 -31.94 -13.68
N PHE A 25 0.20 -31.31 -12.79
CA PHE A 25 -0.37 -31.93 -11.60
C PHE A 25 -1.88 -31.75 -11.53
N VAL A 26 -2.56 -32.66 -10.84
CA VAL A 26 -3.94 -32.41 -10.43
C VAL A 26 -3.88 -31.56 -9.16
N ALA A 27 -4.62 -30.45 -9.08
CA ALA A 27 -4.73 -29.72 -7.83
C ALA A 27 -5.48 -30.56 -6.79
N SER A 28 -5.02 -30.55 -5.52
CA SER A 28 -5.83 -31.04 -4.41
C SER A 28 -7.15 -30.28 -4.32
N ASP A 29 -8.13 -30.84 -3.61
CA ASP A 29 -9.23 -30.03 -3.08
C ASP A 29 -8.71 -28.86 -2.25
N GLN A 30 -9.51 -27.79 -2.13
CA GLN A 30 -9.16 -26.68 -1.25
C GLN A 30 -9.36 -27.13 0.21
N ILE A 31 -8.25 -27.26 0.94
CA ILE A 31 -8.29 -27.67 2.34
C ILE A 31 -8.33 -26.43 3.23
N VAL A 32 -9.26 -26.40 4.19
CA VAL A 32 -9.24 -25.42 5.26
C VAL A 32 -8.31 -25.91 6.37
N TYR A 33 -7.28 -25.12 6.69
CA TYR A 33 -6.38 -25.43 7.80
C TYR A 33 -6.70 -24.54 9.01
N ASN A 34 -6.43 -25.06 10.21
CA ASN A 34 -6.41 -24.31 11.45
C ASN A 34 -5.24 -24.86 12.27
N LEU A 35 -4.19 -24.05 12.43
CA LEU A 35 -2.94 -24.40 13.08
C LEU A 35 -2.81 -23.72 14.45
N GLY A 36 -3.94 -23.33 15.06
CA GLY A 36 -4.02 -22.72 16.38
C GLY A 36 -4.22 -21.21 16.34
N THR A 37 -3.65 -20.51 17.31
CA THR A 37 -3.84 -19.07 17.52
C THR A 37 -2.47 -18.42 17.75
N THR A 38 -2.25 -17.26 17.14
CA THR A 38 -1.09 -16.40 17.41
C THR A 38 -1.55 -15.08 18.02
N VAL A 39 -0.59 -14.30 18.51
CA VAL A 39 -0.79 -12.88 18.77
C VAL A 39 -0.20 -12.01 17.66
N VAL A 40 -0.74 -10.81 17.55
CA VAL A 40 -0.24 -9.73 16.70
C VAL A 40 -0.36 -8.42 17.47
N ALA A 41 0.40 -7.41 17.04
CA ALA A 41 0.45 -6.09 17.65
C ALA A 41 0.08 -4.99 16.64
N ASP A 42 -0.40 -3.87 17.16
CA ASP A 42 -0.48 -2.62 16.41
C ASP A 42 0.91 -1.97 16.28
N ALA A 43 1.14 -1.22 15.21
CA ALA A 43 2.43 -0.57 14.94
C ALA A 43 2.79 0.58 15.88
N GLN A 44 1.80 1.25 16.49
CA GLN A 44 2.00 2.43 17.33
C GLN A 44 1.47 2.22 18.76
N TYR A 45 0.31 1.59 18.89
CA TYR A 45 -0.42 1.47 20.15
C TYR A 45 0.04 0.26 20.95
N LYS A 46 0.93 0.49 21.93
CA LYS A 46 1.49 -0.56 22.81
C LYS A 46 0.46 -1.28 23.68
N ASP A 47 -0.75 -0.74 23.82
CA ASP A 47 -1.88 -1.38 24.52
C ASP A 47 -2.68 -2.34 23.63
N VAL A 48 -2.29 -2.49 22.35
CA VAL A 48 -2.97 -3.30 21.33
C VAL A 48 -2.12 -4.50 20.95
N ILE A 49 -2.13 -5.50 21.82
CA ILE A 49 -1.76 -6.89 21.49
C ILE A 49 -3.03 -7.73 21.54
N TYR A 50 -3.27 -8.49 20.48
CA TYR A 50 -4.50 -9.24 20.32
C TYR A 50 -4.27 -10.55 19.58
N THR A 51 -5.12 -11.52 19.88
CA THR A 51 -5.09 -12.87 19.33
C THR A 51 -5.79 -12.93 17.98
N VAL A 52 -5.21 -13.71 17.08
CA VAL A 52 -5.73 -14.00 15.75
C VAL A 52 -5.50 -15.49 15.42
N PRO A 53 -6.45 -16.15 14.74
CA PRO A 53 -6.30 -17.56 14.40
C PRO A 53 -5.26 -17.74 13.29
N LEU A 54 -4.45 -18.79 13.40
CA LEU A 54 -3.51 -19.26 12.38
C LEU A 54 -4.22 -20.22 11.44
N ARG A 55 -5.10 -19.68 10.60
CA ARG A 55 -5.99 -20.48 9.73
C ARG A 55 -6.10 -19.89 8.34
N GLY A 56 -6.67 -20.67 7.43
CA GLY A 56 -6.80 -20.28 6.04
C GLY A 56 -7.13 -21.45 5.14
N THR A 57 -6.75 -21.34 3.87
CA THR A 57 -6.92 -22.41 2.88
C THR A 57 -5.60 -22.80 2.24
N VAL A 58 -5.49 -24.04 1.78
CA VAL A 58 -4.32 -24.50 1.02
C VAL A 58 -4.75 -25.40 -0.12
N ARG A 59 -4.06 -25.24 -1.26
CA ARG A 59 -4.02 -26.24 -2.33
C ARG A 59 -2.60 -26.65 -2.58
N TYR A 60 -2.40 -27.89 -2.98
CA TYR A 60 -1.09 -28.43 -3.31
C TYR A 60 -1.17 -29.37 -4.51
N PRO A 61 -0.03 -29.68 -5.15
CA PRO A 61 0.00 -30.60 -6.27
C PRO A 61 -0.25 -32.04 -5.81
N ASN A 62 -1.28 -32.68 -6.37
CA ASN A 62 -1.73 -34.03 -6.05
C ASN A 62 -1.50 -34.98 -7.23
N GLY A 63 -0.31 -35.59 -7.28
CA GLY A 63 0.05 -36.54 -8.35
C GLY A 63 0.13 -35.91 -9.74
N PRO A 64 0.77 -36.60 -10.70
CA PRO A 64 0.82 -36.12 -12.08
C PRO A 64 -0.55 -36.22 -12.75
N VAL A 65 -0.85 -35.33 -13.70
CA VAL A 65 -1.97 -35.53 -14.63
C VAL A 65 -1.69 -36.72 -15.57
N GLU A 66 -2.71 -37.50 -15.90
CA GLU A 66 -2.57 -38.69 -16.75
C GLU A 66 -1.99 -38.38 -18.15
N SER A 67 -2.29 -37.20 -18.70
CA SER A 67 -1.92 -36.82 -20.06
C SER A 67 -0.73 -35.86 -20.15
N GLY A 68 0.20 -35.87 -19.18
CA GLY A 68 1.44 -35.08 -19.17
C GLY A 68 1.27 -33.57 -19.38
N GLY A 69 1.31 -32.77 -18.31
CA GLY A 69 1.18 -31.31 -18.42
C GLY A 69 2.47 -30.58 -18.82
N ALA A 70 2.36 -29.27 -18.98
CA ALA A 70 3.43 -28.41 -19.53
C ALA A 70 4.24 -27.64 -18.47
N SER A 71 3.93 -27.81 -17.17
CA SER A 71 4.67 -27.09 -16.11
C SER A 71 6.18 -27.37 -16.19
N LYS A 72 6.97 -26.31 -16.01
CA LYS A 72 8.44 -26.36 -16.05
C LYS A 72 9.07 -26.20 -14.67
N VAL A 73 8.26 -26.09 -13.60
CA VAL A 73 8.79 -25.98 -12.24
C VAL A 73 9.60 -27.22 -11.89
N GLN A 74 10.78 -27.01 -11.33
CA GLN A 74 11.62 -28.10 -10.83
C GLN A 74 11.39 -28.29 -9.33
N LEU A 75 11.29 -29.55 -8.89
CA LEU A 75 11.32 -29.88 -7.46
C LEU A 75 12.71 -29.55 -6.90
N SER A 76 12.79 -29.13 -5.64
CA SER A 76 14.08 -28.90 -5.01
C SER A 76 14.84 -30.22 -4.82
N PRO A 77 16.19 -30.16 -4.66
CA PRO A 77 16.98 -31.36 -4.35
C PRO A 77 16.56 -32.07 -3.06
N SER A 78 16.00 -31.33 -2.09
CA SER A 78 15.46 -31.85 -0.83
C SER A 78 14.02 -32.34 -0.92
N GLY A 79 13.37 -32.18 -2.07
CA GLY A 79 11.96 -32.47 -2.29
C GLY A 79 11.03 -31.32 -1.88
N GLY A 80 9.80 -31.38 -2.39
CA GLY A 80 8.78 -30.36 -2.17
C GLY A 80 8.61 -29.38 -3.33
N PHE A 81 7.51 -28.62 -3.27
CA PHE A 81 7.10 -27.65 -4.27
C PHE A 81 7.26 -26.22 -3.71
N PRO A 82 7.63 -25.23 -4.55
CA PRO A 82 7.69 -23.84 -4.10
C PRO A 82 6.37 -23.40 -3.47
N VAL A 83 6.46 -22.53 -2.48
CA VAL A 83 5.30 -22.09 -1.69
C VAL A 83 4.91 -20.67 -2.10
N VAL A 84 3.65 -20.45 -2.45
CA VAL A 84 3.08 -19.12 -2.67
C VAL A 84 2.05 -18.84 -1.58
N VAL A 85 2.22 -17.73 -0.86
CA VAL A 85 1.32 -17.34 0.24
C VAL A 85 0.53 -16.10 -0.13
N PHE A 86 -0.79 -16.19 -0.06
CA PHE A 86 -1.72 -15.09 -0.27
C PHE A 86 -2.15 -14.47 1.07
N LEU A 87 -2.11 -13.14 1.13
CA LEU A 87 -2.50 -12.35 2.30
C LEU A 87 -3.50 -11.28 1.89
N HIS A 88 -4.74 -11.44 2.33
CA HIS A 88 -5.84 -10.58 1.91
C HIS A 88 -5.85 -9.22 2.61
N GLY A 89 -6.79 -8.35 2.24
CA GLY A 89 -6.96 -6.99 2.76
C GLY A 89 -8.12 -6.80 3.74
N MET A 90 -8.68 -5.59 3.76
CA MET A 90 -9.79 -5.22 4.64
C MET A 90 -11.15 -5.54 4.01
N HIS A 91 -11.78 -6.61 4.45
CA HIS A 91 -13.16 -6.96 4.10
C HIS A 91 -13.88 -7.50 5.35
N ASP A 92 -15.13 -7.92 5.16
CA ASP A 92 -15.94 -8.55 6.19
C ASP A 92 -15.14 -9.58 7.02
N ALA A 93 -15.26 -9.47 8.34
CA ALA A 93 -14.55 -10.27 9.32
C ALA A 93 -15.26 -11.61 9.62
N SER A 94 -16.29 -11.96 8.84
CA SER A 94 -16.92 -13.28 8.90
C SER A 94 -15.94 -14.41 8.61
N ASP A 95 -16.25 -15.58 9.16
CA ASP A 95 -15.32 -16.69 9.27
C ASP A 95 -14.81 -17.19 7.90
N LEU A 96 -13.47 -17.23 7.72
CA LEU A 96 -12.74 -17.69 6.53
C LEU A 96 -13.02 -16.92 5.24
N ASN A 97 -13.85 -15.89 5.26
CA ASN A 97 -14.21 -15.09 4.08
C ASN A 97 -12.94 -14.51 3.41
N ASN A 98 -11.97 -14.10 4.22
CA ASN A 98 -10.75 -13.50 3.71
C ASN A 98 -9.91 -14.51 2.91
N ALA A 99 -9.87 -15.82 3.24
CA ALA A 99 -8.94 -16.76 2.58
C ALA A 99 -9.45 -17.39 1.26
N LYS A 100 -10.74 -17.24 0.92
CA LYS A 100 -11.36 -17.99 -0.19
C LYS A 100 -11.19 -17.35 -1.57
N GLY A 101 -10.87 -16.06 -1.61
CA GLY A 101 -10.99 -15.25 -2.82
C GLY A 101 -9.94 -15.49 -3.91
N TYR A 102 -8.87 -16.23 -3.61
CA TYR A 102 -7.85 -16.62 -4.57
C TYR A 102 -7.85 -18.11 -4.88
N ASP A 103 -8.94 -18.83 -4.61
CA ASP A 103 -9.01 -20.27 -4.88
C ASP A 103 -8.66 -20.62 -6.34
N TYR A 104 -9.05 -19.76 -7.28
CA TYR A 104 -8.74 -19.94 -8.70
C TYR A 104 -7.22 -19.87 -8.98
N LEU A 105 -6.49 -18.94 -8.36
CA LEU A 105 -5.03 -18.85 -8.45
C LEU A 105 -4.36 -19.99 -7.68
N GLN A 106 -4.89 -20.35 -6.50
CA GLN A 106 -4.38 -21.47 -5.71
C GLN A 106 -4.48 -22.77 -6.50
N ARG A 107 -5.57 -22.97 -7.24
CA ARG A 107 -5.77 -24.14 -8.09
C ARG A 107 -4.78 -24.14 -9.26
N ASP A 108 -4.67 -23.05 -10.01
CA ASP A 108 -3.77 -22.99 -11.16
C ASP A 108 -2.30 -23.16 -10.76
N LEU A 109 -1.87 -22.50 -9.68
CA LEU A 109 -0.54 -22.70 -9.09
C LEU A 109 -0.32 -24.16 -8.66
N ALA A 110 -1.30 -24.80 -8.02
CA ALA A 110 -1.19 -26.22 -7.64
C ALA A 110 -1.08 -27.15 -8.86
N GLU A 111 -1.86 -26.91 -9.92
CA GLU A 111 -1.75 -27.64 -11.18
C GLU A 111 -0.37 -27.44 -11.84
N ASN A 112 0.22 -26.25 -11.66
CA ASN A 112 1.56 -25.92 -12.13
C ASN A 112 2.70 -26.30 -11.17
N GLY A 113 2.42 -27.01 -10.06
CA GLY A 113 3.44 -27.54 -9.17
C GLY A 113 3.90 -26.60 -8.07
N TYR A 114 2.97 -25.87 -7.45
CA TYR A 114 3.22 -25.00 -6.30
C TYR A 114 2.30 -25.37 -5.14
N VAL A 115 2.76 -25.24 -3.89
CA VAL A 115 1.83 -25.20 -2.76
C VAL A 115 1.33 -23.77 -2.58
N ALA A 116 0.02 -23.57 -2.68
CA ALA A 116 -0.61 -22.26 -2.61
C ALA A 116 -1.43 -22.14 -1.32
N VAL A 117 -0.95 -21.32 -0.38
CA VAL A 117 -1.53 -21.08 0.94
C VAL A 117 -2.22 -19.71 0.93
N SER A 118 -3.43 -19.60 1.45
CA SER A 118 -4.10 -18.31 1.65
C SER A 118 -4.46 -18.13 3.12
N ILE A 119 -4.04 -17.01 3.71
CA ILE A 119 -4.18 -16.71 5.14
C ILE A 119 -5.52 -15.98 5.39
N ASP A 120 -6.29 -16.46 6.37
CA ASP A 120 -7.44 -15.73 6.90
C ASP A 120 -6.98 -14.69 7.91
N ALA A 121 -6.93 -13.44 7.45
CA ALA A 121 -6.62 -12.28 8.29
C ALA A 121 -7.87 -11.47 8.68
N GLY A 122 -9.08 -12.06 8.57
CA GLY A 122 -10.34 -11.38 8.88
C GLY A 122 -10.44 -10.89 10.32
N LYS A 123 -9.80 -11.57 11.28
CA LYS A 123 -9.79 -11.10 12.69
C LYS A 123 -8.99 -9.81 12.89
N ILE A 124 -8.04 -9.49 12.02
CA ILE A 124 -7.34 -8.20 12.03
C ILE A 124 -8.30 -7.09 11.60
N ASN A 125 -9.21 -7.34 10.66
CA ASN A 125 -10.25 -6.39 10.23
C ASN A 125 -11.27 -6.06 11.32
N GLY A 126 -11.43 -6.95 12.31
CA GLY A 126 -12.27 -6.73 13.48
C GLY A 126 -11.77 -5.58 14.37
N LEU A 127 -10.50 -5.17 14.25
CA LEU A 127 -10.04 -3.88 14.71
C LEU A 127 -10.44 -2.85 13.65
N ASN A 128 -11.43 -2.02 13.96
CA ASN A 128 -11.91 -0.99 13.04
C ASN A 128 -10.76 -0.10 12.51
N ASN A 129 -11.02 0.64 11.43
CA ASN A 129 -10.02 1.51 10.79
C ASN A 129 -9.46 2.63 11.70
N SER A 130 -10.11 2.95 12.82
CA SER A 130 -9.65 3.96 13.79
C SER A 130 -8.78 3.38 14.91
N ASN A 131 -8.56 2.06 14.92
CA ASN A 131 -7.79 1.36 15.94
C ASN A 131 -6.48 0.75 15.44
N ALA A 132 -6.33 0.55 14.12
CA ALA A 132 -5.08 0.10 13.52
C ALA A 132 -4.31 1.30 12.99
N SER A 133 -3.20 1.66 13.62
CA SER A 133 -2.39 2.86 13.30
C SER A 133 -1.79 2.84 11.90
N ASP A 134 -1.56 1.64 11.35
CA ASP A 134 -1.00 1.38 10.03
C ASP A 134 -1.95 0.59 9.12
N GLY A 135 -3.26 0.66 9.39
CA GLY A 135 -4.27 -0.14 8.68
C GLY A 135 -4.20 -1.65 8.98
N GLY A 136 -3.29 -2.09 9.86
CA GLY A 136 -3.08 -3.50 10.24
C GLY A 136 -1.95 -4.17 9.47
N ALA A 137 -1.08 -3.40 8.80
CA ALA A 137 0.03 -3.94 8.01
C ALA A 137 1.03 -4.73 8.87
N LEU A 138 1.46 -4.20 10.02
CA LEU A 138 2.35 -4.90 10.96
C LEU A 138 1.71 -6.20 11.45
N ALA A 139 0.46 -6.13 11.92
CA ALA A 139 -0.26 -7.29 12.42
C ALA A 139 -0.36 -8.41 11.36
N ARG A 140 -0.67 -8.04 10.11
CA ARG A 140 -0.72 -8.96 8.97
C ARG A 140 0.66 -9.54 8.64
N GLY A 141 1.71 -8.74 8.71
CA GLY A 141 3.09 -9.19 8.53
C GLY A 141 3.52 -10.18 9.61
N GLN A 142 3.19 -9.92 10.88
CA GLN A 142 3.45 -10.85 11.99
C GLN A 142 2.67 -12.17 11.85
N LEU A 143 1.41 -12.10 11.41
CA LEU A 143 0.61 -13.29 11.10
C LEU A 143 1.24 -14.12 9.97
N LEU A 144 1.71 -13.46 8.91
CA LEU A 144 2.42 -14.11 7.80
C LEU A 144 3.73 -14.78 8.26
N MET A 145 4.57 -14.08 9.02
CA MET A 145 5.83 -14.64 9.54
C MET A 145 5.57 -15.85 10.43
N THR A 146 4.62 -15.73 11.37
CA THR A 146 4.28 -16.85 12.27
C THR A 146 3.69 -18.03 11.51
N THR A 147 2.91 -17.78 10.45
CA THR A 147 2.41 -18.85 9.57
C THR A 147 3.57 -19.58 8.89
N LEU A 148 4.55 -18.85 8.35
CA LEU A 148 5.72 -19.45 7.70
C LEU A 148 6.62 -20.21 8.71
N ASP A 149 6.76 -19.73 9.94
CA ASP A 149 7.47 -20.44 11.01
C ASP A 149 6.82 -21.81 11.30
N ILE A 150 5.49 -21.84 11.43
CA ILE A 150 4.74 -23.08 11.68
C ILE A 150 4.84 -24.03 10.49
N LEU A 151 4.71 -23.52 9.26
CA LEU A 151 4.87 -24.32 8.05
C LEU A 151 6.28 -24.93 7.98
N ARG A 152 7.32 -24.17 8.34
CA ARG A 152 8.70 -24.67 8.40
C ARG A 152 8.87 -25.77 9.45
N ALA A 153 8.40 -25.53 10.66
CA ALA A 153 8.54 -26.47 11.77
C ALA A 153 7.82 -27.80 11.51
N GLY A 154 6.64 -27.77 10.87
CA GLY A 154 5.83 -28.96 10.64
C GLY A 154 6.12 -29.71 9.33
N ASN A 155 6.84 -29.11 8.38
CA ASN A 155 6.99 -29.68 7.03
C ASN A 155 7.53 -31.12 7.03
N ALA A 156 8.58 -31.39 7.82
CA ALA A 156 9.22 -32.72 7.84
C ALA A 156 8.35 -33.80 8.51
N THR A 157 7.52 -33.43 9.49
CA THR A 157 6.74 -34.37 10.31
C THR A 157 5.31 -34.53 9.81
N GLY A 158 4.75 -33.51 9.15
CA GLY A 158 3.32 -33.39 8.88
C GLY A 158 2.52 -32.92 10.10
N ILE A 159 3.18 -32.45 11.16
CA ILE A 159 2.55 -31.97 12.40
C ILE A 159 2.87 -30.49 12.57
N PHE A 160 1.87 -29.64 12.42
CA PHE A 160 2.01 -28.19 12.38
C PHE A 160 1.37 -27.59 13.63
N ASN A 161 2.19 -27.11 14.57
CA ASN A 161 1.74 -26.64 15.88
C ASN A 161 0.81 -27.64 16.60
N GLY A 162 1.21 -28.92 16.63
CA GLY A 162 0.43 -30.01 17.22
C GLY A 162 -0.76 -30.50 16.38
N VAL A 163 -1.05 -29.86 15.24
CA VAL A 163 -2.13 -30.26 14.34
C VAL A 163 -1.59 -31.13 13.21
N GLU A 164 -2.09 -32.36 13.10
CA GLU A 164 -1.70 -33.29 12.05
C GLU A 164 -2.32 -32.89 10.69
N ARG A 165 -1.45 -32.80 9.68
CA ARG A 165 -1.73 -32.58 8.25
C ARG A 165 -0.75 -33.42 7.44
N THR A 166 -0.88 -34.74 7.55
CA THR A 166 0.00 -35.71 6.88
C THR A 166 0.05 -35.52 5.37
N GLU A 167 -1.02 -35.00 4.77
CA GLU A 167 -1.12 -34.67 3.37
C GLU A 167 -0.14 -33.56 2.94
N LEU A 168 0.37 -32.73 3.85
CA LEU A 168 1.37 -31.68 3.56
C LEU A 168 2.80 -32.10 3.89
N LYS A 169 3.00 -33.28 4.49
CA LYS A 169 4.31 -33.76 4.92
C LYS A 169 5.30 -33.80 3.75
N GLY A 170 6.39 -33.04 3.87
CA GLY A 170 7.47 -32.96 2.88
C GLY A 170 7.08 -32.29 1.56
N LYS A 171 5.91 -31.64 1.47
CA LYS A 171 5.45 -30.99 0.24
C LYS A 171 5.93 -29.56 0.07
N LEU A 172 6.40 -28.90 1.14
CA LEU A 172 6.72 -27.48 1.13
C LEU A 172 8.21 -27.27 0.86
N ASP A 173 8.55 -26.58 -0.22
CA ASP A 173 9.88 -26.04 -0.43
C ASP A 173 9.92 -24.59 0.08
N LEU A 174 10.33 -24.44 1.33
CA LEU A 174 10.41 -23.14 2.02
C LEU A 174 11.71 -22.38 1.74
N ASP A 175 12.55 -22.89 0.84
CA ASP A 175 13.65 -22.14 0.25
C ASP A 175 13.20 -21.30 -0.95
N ARG A 176 12.01 -21.57 -1.49
CA ARG A 176 11.39 -20.84 -2.60
C ARG A 176 10.00 -20.36 -2.21
N VAL A 177 9.95 -19.24 -1.46
CA VAL A 177 8.70 -18.64 -0.99
C VAL A 177 8.35 -17.37 -1.78
N GLY A 178 7.17 -17.34 -2.37
CA GLY A 178 6.53 -16.15 -2.93
C GLY A 178 5.43 -15.64 -2.02
N ILE A 179 5.28 -14.32 -1.91
CA ILE A 179 4.20 -13.71 -1.14
C ILE A 179 3.39 -12.73 -2.00
N VAL A 180 2.08 -12.91 -2.00
CA VAL A 180 1.10 -12.07 -2.70
C VAL A 180 0.21 -11.42 -1.65
N GLY A 181 0.11 -10.11 -1.65
CA GLY A 181 -0.77 -9.37 -0.75
C GLY A 181 -1.78 -8.54 -1.52
N HIS A 182 -2.98 -8.33 -0.99
CA HIS A 182 -4.00 -7.46 -1.59
C HIS A 182 -4.43 -6.34 -0.64
N SER A 183 -4.56 -5.09 -1.12
CA SER A 183 -5.04 -3.96 -0.33
C SER A 183 -4.15 -3.74 0.90
N ARG A 184 -4.69 -3.84 2.12
CA ARG A 184 -3.89 -3.84 3.36
C ARG A 184 -2.91 -5.00 3.48
N GLY A 185 -3.25 -6.14 2.90
CA GLY A 185 -2.34 -7.28 2.80
C GLY A 185 -1.17 -7.00 1.84
N ALA A 186 -1.36 -6.13 0.84
CA ALA A 186 -0.32 -5.78 -0.12
C ALA A 186 0.75 -4.87 0.49
N GLU A 187 0.36 -3.95 1.37
CA GLU A 187 1.30 -3.22 2.21
C GLU A 187 2.02 -4.18 3.17
N ALA A 188 1.27 -5.10 3.80
CA ALA A 188 1.83 -6.06 4.74
C ALA A 188 2.89 -6.99 4.12
N VAL A 189 2.70 -7.49 2.88
CA VAL A 189 3.72 -8.33 2.22
C VAL A 189 4.95 -7.52 1.78
N ALA A 190 4.78 -6.24 1.42
CA ALA A 190 5.92 -5.36 1.16
C ALA A 190 6.71 -5.12 2.46
N TYR A 191 6.01 -4.87 3.56
CA TYR A 191 6.63 -4.69 4.88
C TYR A 191 7.26 -5.99 5.42
N ALA A 192 6.70 -7.15 5.05
CA ALA A 192 7.17 -8.45 5.47
C ALA A 192 8.63 -8.72 5.09
N VAL A 193 9.16 -8.07 4.05
CA VAL A 193 10.58 -8.14 3.69
C VAL A 193 11.45 -7.65 4.86
N GLU A 194 11.12 -6.49 5.41
CA GLU A 194 11.86 -5.91 6.52
C GLU A 194 11.58 -6.66 7.83
N LEU A 195 10.32 -7.04 8.08
CA LEU A 195 9.97 -7.86 9.24
C LEU A 195 10.71 -9.20 9.25
N ASN A 196 10.87 -9.82 8.08
CA ASN A 196 11.58 -11.07 7.92
C ASN A 196 13.09 -10.89 8.14
N ARG A 197 13.67 -9.80 7.63
CA ARG A 197 15.08 -9.47 7.83
C ARG A 197 15.41 -9.19 9.30
N GLN A 198 14.55 -8.43 9.97
CA GLN A 198 14.74 -8.04 11.37
C GLN A 198 14.23 -9.08 12.37
N ARG A 199 13.35 -10.00 11.95
CA ARG A 199 12.62 -10.94 12.82
C ARG A 199 11.97 -10.22 14.00
N ILE A 200 11.13 -9.22 13.71
CA ILE A 200 10.39 -8.49 14.75
C ILE A 200 9.28 -9.38 15.30
N GLY A 201 9.51 -9.96 16.48
CA GLY A 201 8.56 -10.80 17.21
C GLY A 201 7.75 -10.05 18.27
N ILE A 202 7.02 -10.80 19.10
CA ILE A 202 6.36 -10.31 20.32
C ILE A 202 6.88 -11.15 21.48
N SER A 203 7.43 -10.51 22.51
CA SER A 203 7.92 -11.19 23.71
C SER A 203 6.83 -11.32 24.77
N PHE A 204 7.04 -12.22 25.75
CA PHE A 204 6.19 -12.27 26.94
C PHE A 204 6.21 -10.95 27.73
N GLN A 205 7.32 -10.21 27.69
CA GLN A 205 7.43 -8.90 28.34
C GLN A 205 6.49 -7.87 27.69
N ASP A 206 6.34 -7.90 26.36
CA ASP A 206 5.39 -7.05 25.65
C ASP A 206 3.94 -7.37 26.07
N VAL A 207 3.61 -8.66 26.16
CA VAL A 207 2.31 -9.13 26.65
C VAL A 207 2.05 -8.64 28.08
N GLN A 208 3.03 -8.73 28.98
CA GLN A 208 2.91 -8.25 30.35
C GLN A 208 2.75 -6.72 30.41
N ALA A 209 3.48 -5.97 29.57
CA ALA A 209 3.35 -4.52 29.50
C ALA A 209 1.94 -4.12 29.04
N THR A 210 1.42 -4.73 27.97
CA THR A 210 0.04 -4.51 27.51
C THR A 210 -0.98 -4.88 28.58
N ARG A 211 -0.80 -6.01 29.26
CA ARG A 211 -1.67 -6.45 30.36
C ARG A 211 -1.69 -5.43 31.49
N ALA A 212 -0.52 -4.95 31.94
CA ALA A 212 -0.40 -3.97 33.01
C ALA A 212 -1.11 -2.65 32.67
N LEU A 213 -0.95 -2.15 31.44
CA LEU A 213 -1.64 -0.95 30.94
C LEU A 213 -3.17 -1.13 30.99
N ARG A 214 -3.68 -2.26 30.46
CA ARG A 214 -5.13 -2.51 30.40
C ARG A 214 -5.73 -2.74 31.79
N LEU A 215 -5.04 -3.45 32.67
CA LEU A 215 -5.46 -3.67 34.06
C LEU A 215 -5.49 -2.36 34.84
N GLY A 216 -4.46 -1.52 34.71
CA GLY A 216 -4.39 -0.21 35.38
C GLY A 216 -5.57 0.70 35.02
N VAL A 217 -5.92 0.80 33.74
CA VAL A 217 -7.10 1.58 33.31
C VAL A 217 -8.41 0.94 33.80
N SER A 218 -8.51 -0.39 33.81
CA SER A 218 -9.72 -1.09 34.27
C SER A 218 -9.96 -0.87 35.77
N LEU A 219 -8.90 -0.96 36.59
CA LEU A 219 -8.95 -0.67 38.02
C LEU A 219 -9.31 0.80 38.28
N ALA A 220 -8.70 1.74 37.55
CA ALA A 220 -9.01 3.16 37.68
C ALA A 220 -10.47 3.49 37.31
N LYS A 221 -11.04 2.81 36.31
CA LYS A 221 -12.47 2.92 35.96
C LYS A 221 -13.38 2.35 37.05
N ALA A 222 -13.00 1.24 37.68
CA ALA A 222 -13.75 0.66 38.79
C ALA A 222 -13.74 1.59 40.02
N ASP A 223 -12.58 2.18 40.33
CA ASP A 223 -12.45 3.20 41.38
C ASP A 223 -13.33 4.41 41.09
N GLN A 224 -13.37 4.88 39.83
CA GLN A 224 -14.23 5.99 39.41
C GLN A 224 -15.71 5.66 39.63
N ALA A 225 -16.16 4.47 39.21
CA ALA A 225 -17.53 4.04 39.40
C ALA A 225 -17.91 3.98 40.89
N LYS A 226 -17.01 3.47 41.74
CA LYS A 226 -17.19 3.43 43.21
C LYS A 226 -17.25 4.83 43.81
N ALA A 227 -16.37 5.74 43.41
CA ALA A 227 -16.37 7.12 43.89
C ALA A 227 -17.62 7.89 43.44
N LYS A 228 -18.08 7.69 42.19
CA LYS A 228 -19.33 8.26 41.68
C LYS A 228 -20.53 7.78 42.49
N ALA A 229 -20.60 6.48 42.79
CA ALA A 229 -21.65 5.93 43.64
C ALA A 229 -21.63 6.52 45.07
N ALA A 230 -20.44 6.78 45.63
CA ALA A 230 -20.30 7.42 46.94
C ALA A 230 -20.77 8.88 46.94
N VAL A 231 -20.45 9.65 45.89
CA VAL A 231 -20.98 11.01 45.68
C VAL A 231 -22.50 10.98 45.54
N ASP A 232 -23.03 10.06 44.74
CA ASP A 232 -24.48 9.90 44.56
C ASP A 232 -25.19 9.57 45.89
N ALA A 233 -24.59 8.69 46.71
CA ALA A 233 -25.09 8.34 48.03
C ALA A 233 -25.01 9.51 49.04
N ALA A 234 -23.95 10.33 49.01
CA ALA A 234 -23.80 11.50 49.89
C ALA A 234 -24.70 12.67 49.49
N ARG A 235 -25.04 12.80 48.20
CA ARG A 235 -25.87 13.90 47.67
C ARG A 235 -27.30 13.87 48.21
N VAL A 236 -27.87 12.69 48.41
CA VAL A 236 -29.23 12.51 48.93
C VAL A 236 -29.41 13.11 50.34
N PRO A 237 -28.64 12.71 51.38
CA PRO A 237 -28.78 13.29 52.71
C PRO A 237 -28.39 14.77 52.76
N ALA A 238 -27.37 15.21 51.99
CA ALA A 238 -26.99 16.62 51.92
C ALA A 238 -28.13 17.50 51.37
N THR A 239 -28.77 17.07 50.27
CA THR A 239 -29.90 17.80 49.67
C THR A 239 -31.09 17.83 50.62
N ALA A 240 -31.40 16.72 51.29
CA ALA A 240 -32.49 16.64 52.25
C ALA A 240 -32.24 17.51 53.50
N ALA A 241 -31.02 17.51 54.05
CA ALA A 241 -30.65 18.34 55.18
C ALA A 241 -30.67 19.84 54.82
N ALA A 242 -30.16 20.20 53.64
CA ALA A 242 -30.24 21.57 53.11
C ALA A 242 -31.69 22.03 52.90
N ALA A 243 -32.57 21.17 52.38
CA ALA A 243 -33.98 21.49 52.19
C ALA A 243 -34.71 21.71 53.53
N ARG A 244 -34.45 20.88 54.54
CA ARG A 244 -35.00 21.05 55.91
C ARG A 244 -34.52 22.34 56.55
N LEU A 245 -33.22 22.63 56.46
CA LEU A 245 -32.65 23.87 56.99
C LEU A 245 -33.24 25.09 56.28
N LYS A 246 -33.40 25.03 54.95
CA LYS A 246 -34.03 26.09 54.17
C LYS A 246 -35.49 26.30 54.59
N ALA A 247 -36.27 25.23 54.73
CA ALA A 247 -37.65 25.30 55.17
C ALA A 247 -37.79 25.91 56.57
N ALA A 248 -36.89 25.55 57.51
CA ALA A 248 -36.85 26.14 58.84
C ALA A 248 -36.49 27.64 58.81
N LYS A 249 -35.50 28.02 57.98
CA LYS A 249 -35.12 29.44 57.76
C LYS A 249 -36.26 30.25 57.14
N ASP A 250 -36.94 29.70 56.15
CA ASP A 250 -38.09 30.33 55.50
C ASP A 250 -39.27 30.48 56.48
N ALA A 251 -39.56 29.45 57.29
CA ALA A 251 -40.58 29.50 58.34
C ALA A 251 -40.26 30.57 59.39
N LEU A 252 -39.01 30.65 59.87
CA LEU A 252 -38.56 31.68 60.80
C LEU A 252 -38.69 33.09 60.19
N LYS A 253 -38.30 33.25 58.93
CA LYS A 253 -38.43 34.52 58.19
C LYS A 253 -39.90 34.93 58.07
N ASN A 254 -40.78 34.01 57.69
CA ASN A 254 -42.21 34.26 57.54
C ASN A 254 -42.88 34.60 58.88
N ALA A 255 -42.54 33.88 59.96
CA ALA A 255 -43.06 34.17 61.31
C ALA A 255 -42.66 35.57 61.81
N LYS A 256 -41.46 36.05 61.46
CA LYS A 256 -40.98 37.41 61.75
C LYS A 256 -41.65 38.50 60.90
N ALA A 257 -42.16 38.15 59.72
CA ALA A 257 -42.76 39.07 58.75
C ALA A 257 -44.31 39.08 58.77
N GLN A 258 -44.95 38.17 59.51
CA GLN A 258 -46.40 38.08 59.64
C GLN A 258 -46.98 39.31 60.34
N VAL A 259 -48.21 39.72 60.00
CA VAL A 259 -48.93 40.82 60.68
C VAL A 259 -50.31 40.34 61.15
N PRO A 260 -50.62 40.40 62.46
CA PRO A 260 -49.68 40.73 63.54
C PRO A 260 -48.58 39.66 63.67
N THR A 261 -47.40 40.07 64.14
CA THR A 261 -46.21 39.21 64.27
C THR A 261 -46.49 37.97 65.13
N ALA A 262 -45.90 36.84 64.77
CA ALA A 262 -45.99 35.62 65.56
C ALA A 262 -45.45 35.83 66.99
N SER A 263 -45.95 35.07 67.97
CA SER A 263 -45.55 35.22 69.38
C SER A 263 -44.07 34.93 69.63
N GLU A 264 -43.48 35.53 70.67
CA GLU A 264 -42.07 35.30 71.03
C GLU A 264 -41.72 33.83 71.19
N SER A 265 -42.62 33.03 71.80
CA SER A 265 -42.44 31.59 71.95
C SER A 265 -42.31 30.84 70.62
N VAL A 266 -43.04 31.26 69.58
CA VAL A 266 -42.99 30.66 68.23
C VAL A 266 -41.68 31.04 67.54
N ILE A 267 -41.26 32.31 67.64
CA ILE A 267 -39.99 32.78 67.08
C ILE A 267 -38.80 32.08 67.76
N ALA A 268 -38.83 31.90 69.09
CA ALA A 268 -37.79 31.19 69.83
C ALA A 268 -37.69 29.72 69.41
N THR A 269 -38.83 29.04 69.26
CA THR A 269 -38.88 27.63 68.81
C THR A 269 -38.32 27.46 67.40
N LEU A 270 -38.70 28.32 66.46
CA LEU A 270 -38.19 28.28 65.08
C LEU A 270 -36.70 28.66 65.00
N THR A 271 -36.24 29.55 65.88
CA THR A 271 -34.81 29.90 66.00
C THR A 271 -34.00 28.70 66.48
N GLN A 272 -34.49 27.98 67.49
CA GLN A 272 -33.86 26.75 67.97
C GLN A 272 -33.86 25.67 66.87
N ALA A 273 -34.96 25.49 66.15
CA ALA A 273 -35.04 24.52 65.05
C ALA A 273 -34.02 24.82 63.92
N VAL A 274 -33.78 26.11 63.61
CA VAL A 274 -32.71 26.49 62.68
C VAL A 274 -31.33 26.14 63.24
N GLN A 275 -31.07 26.42 64.52
CA GLN A 275 -29.80 26.08 65.17
C GLN A 275 -29.56 24.55 65.17
N ASP A 276 -30.57 23.76 65.51
CA ASP A 276 -30.49 22.29 65.58
C ASP A 276 -30.26 21.65 64.21
N LEU A 277 -30.79 22.25 63.13
CA LEU A 277 -30.61 21.76 61.76
C LEU A 277 -29.33 22.29 61.09
N GLN A 278 -28.70 23.33 61.62
CA GLN A 278 -27.51 23.95 61.03
C GLN A 278 -26.30 22.99 61.06
N GLY A 279 -26.05 22.33 62.20
CA GLY A 279 -24.98 21.35 62.36
C GLY A 279 -25.12 20.15 61.40
N PRO A 280 -26.24 19.40 61.45
CA PRO A 280 -26.47 18.26 60.57
C PRO A 280 -26.42 18.60 59.07
N ALA A 281 -26.88 19.79 58.66
CA ALA A 281 -26.77 20.24 57.28
C ALA A 281 -25.32 20.55 56.88
N SER A 282 -24.54 21.17 57.78
CA SER A 282 -23.11 21.40 57.56
C SER A 282 -22.33 20.09 57.47
N ASP A 283 -22.60 19.14 58.35
CA ASP A 283 -21.93 17.83 58.37
C ASP A 283 -22.25 17.03 57.10
N ALA A 284 -23.52 17.00 56.68
CA ALA A 284 -23.92 16.31 55.45
C ALA A 284 -23.30 16.96 54.20
N GLN A 285 -23.18 18.29 54.18
CA GLN A 285 -22.48 19.00 53.10
C GLN A 285 -20.97 18.69 53.11
N ALA A 286 -20.32 18.68 54.27
CA ALA A 286 -18.90 18.33 54.39
C ALA A 286 -18.61 16.90 53.91
N VAL A 287 -19.52 15.94 54.16
CA VAL A 287 -19.42 14.58 53.60
C VAL A 287 -19.53 14.59 52.09
N LEU A 288 -20.50 15.33 51.51
CA LEU A 288 -20.63 15.45 50.05
C LEU A 288 -19.39 16.09 49.42
N ASP A 289 -18.85 17.14 50.03
CA ASP A 289 -17.63 17.82 49.57
C ASP A 289 -16.41 16.89 49.62
N ALA A 290 -16.26 16.11 50.70
CA ALA A 290 -15.20 15.12 50.84
C ALA A 290 -15.31 13.99 49.79
N GLN A 291 -16.52 13.48 49.52
CA GLN A 291 -16.71 12.47 48.47
C GLN A 291 -16.46 13.06 47.07
N THR A 292 -16.81 14.33 46.85
CA THR A 292 -16.55 15.03 45.58
C THR A 292 -15.04 15.20 45.36
N ALA A 293 -14.30 15.64 46.37
CA ALA A 293 -12.84 15.73 46.31
C ALA A 293 -12.18 14.36 46.09
N ALA A 294 -12.74 13.29 46.68
CA ALA A 294 -12.26 11.93 46.44
C ALA A 294 -12.51 11.47 45.00
N LEU A 295 -13.66 11.81 44.41
CA LEU A 295 -13.94 11.57 42.99
C LEU A 295 -12.95 12.33 42.10
N ASP A 296 -12.70 13.62 42.37
CA ASP A 296 -11.74 14.42 41.61
C ASP A 296 -10.33 13.80 41.65
N ALA A 297 -9.89 13.33 42.82
CA ALA A 297 -8.60 12.64 42.96
C ALA A 297 -8.55 11.33 42.16
N VAL A 298 -9.64 10.57 42.10
CA VAL A 298 -9.76 9.36 41.28
C VAL A 298 -9.75 9.71 39.79
N GLU A 299 -10.43 10.78 39.37
CA GLU A 299 -10.45 11.24 37.98
C GLU A 299 -9.06 11.67 37.51
N VAL A 300 -8.27 12.33 38.38
CA VAL A 300 -6.86 12.64 38.09
C VAL A 300 -6.04 11.37 37.89
N ARG A 301 -6.20 10.35 38.74
CA ARG A 301 -5.52 9.06 38.57
C ARG A 301 -5.94 8.33 37.29
N LEU A 302 -7.23 8.35 36.95
CA LEU A 302 -7.73 7.79 35.71
C LEU A 302 -7.15 8.52 34.50
N ARG A 303 -7.11 9.86 34.51
CA ARG A 303 -6.46 10.66 33.46
C ARG A 303 -4.97 10.34 33.35
N ALA A 304 -4.26 10.14 34.47
CA ALA A 304 -2.85 9.75 34.46
C ALA A 304 -2.64 8.34 33.88
N ALA A 305 -3.48 7.37 34.26
CA ALA A 305 -3.46 6.00 33.69
C ALA A 305 -3.79 5.99 32.19
N GLN A 306 -4.64 6.90 31.73
CA GLN A 306 -4.98 7.12 30.33
C GLN A 306 -3.94 7.97 29.58
N ALA A 307 -3.17 8.82 30.26
CA ALA A 307 -2.09 9.58 29.63
C ALA A 307 -0.92 8.67 29.23
N THR A 308 -0.70 7.58 29.96
CA THR A 308 0.23 6.50 29.58
C THR A 308 -0.34 5.52 28.53
N ALA A 309 -1.65 5.58 28.26
CA ALA A 309 -2.37 4.74 27.31
C ALA A 309 -3.53 5.53 26.70
N VAL A 310 -3.24 6.32 25.64
CA VAL A 310 -4.24 7.04 24.80
C VAL A 310 -5.47 6.14 24.66
N PRO A 311 -6.69 6.62 24.97
CA PRO A 311 -7.79 5.79 25.51
C PRO A 311 -7.80 4.38 24.95
N LEU A 312 -7.67 3.37 25.84
CA LEU A 312 -7.50 1.97 25.50
C LEU A 312 -8.24 1.62 24.22
N LYS A 313 -7.48 1.29 23.18
CA LYS A 313 -8.08 0.89 21.91
C LYS A 313 -8.80 -0.43 22.13
N PRO A 314 -10.02 -0.61 21.60
CA PRO A 314 -10.75 -1.84 21.80
C PRO A 314 -10.05 -2.95 21.00
N ILE A 315 -9.91 -4.11 21.66
CA ILE A 315 -9.41 -5.35 21.08
C ILE A 315 -10.55 -6.38 21.10
N ASN A 316 -10.39 -7.49 20.37
CA ASN A 316 -11.41 -8.53 20.37
C ASN A 316 -11.61 -9.14 21.78
N SER A 317 -12.83 -9.65 22.04
CA SER A 317 -13.22 -10.17 23.35
C SER A 317 -12.34 -11.32 23.83
N ALA A 318 -11.97 -12.24 22.92
CA ALA A 318 -11.06 -13.35 23.22
C ALA A 318 -9.70 -12.85 23.74
N SER A 319 -9.17 -11.79 23.14
CA SER A 319 -7.90 -11.17 23.57
C SER A 319 -8.03 -10.47 24.91
N THR A 320 -9.17 -9.81 25.15
CA THR A 320 -9.45 -9.20 26.46
C THR A 320 -9.47 -10.26 27.55
N GLN A 321 -10.11 -11.41 27.31
CA GLN A 321 -10.15 -12.53 28.25
C GLN A 321 -8.78 -13.18 28.42
N TRP A 322 -8.05 -13.45 27.33
CA TRP A 322 -6.73 -14.06 27.40
C TRP A 322 -5.75 -13.22 28.23
N LEU A 323 -5.73 -11.90 28.03
CA LEU A 323 -4.86 -10.98 28.76
C LEU A 323 -5.13 -10.96 30.28
N THR A 324 -6.33 -11.31 30.76
CA THR A 324 -6.56 -11.42 32.22
C THR A 324 -5.91 -12.66 32.82
N THR A 325 -5.76 -13.72 32.03
CA THR A 325 -5.29 -15.05 32.46
C THR A 325 -3.79 -15.29 32.28
N VAL A 326 -3.12 -14.57 31.35
CA VAL A 326 -1.71 -14.80 31.01
C VAL A 326 -0.76 -13.95 31.88
N ASP A 327 -0.55 -14.37 33.13
CA ASP A 327 0.30 -13.64 34.10
C ASP A 327 1.72 -14.22 34.26
N SER A 328 1.99 -15.38 33.66
CA SER A 328 3.26 -16.09 33.75
C SER A 328 3.62 -16.78 32.42
N PRO A 329 4.90 -17.11 32.17
CA PRO A 329 5.30 -17.90 31.00
C PRO A 329 4.60 -19.27 30.95
N ASP A 330 4.36 -19.92 32.09
CA ASP A 330 3.63 -21.19 32.15
C ASP A 330 2.16 -21.02 31.75
N ALA A 331 1.50 -19.95 32.18
CA ALA A 331 0.14 -19.62 31.74
C ALA A 331 0.08 -19.33 30.23
N LEU A 332 1.12 -18.70 29.66
CA LEU A 332 1.24 -18.51 28.22
C LEU A 332 1.36 -19.86 27.50
N LEU A 333 2.24 -20.74 27.96
CA LEU A 333 2.40 -22.09 27.37
C LEU A 333 1.09 -22.89 27.44
N GLN A 334 0.41 -22.87 28.59
CA GLN A 334 -0.88 -23.55 28.78
C GLN A 334 -2.00 -22.97 27.91
N SER A 335 -1.92 -21.69 27.53
CA SER A 335 -2.91 -21.08 26.63
C SER A 335 -2.86 -21.62 25.20
N GLY A 336 -1.76 -22.29 24.80
CA GLY A 336 -1.56 -22.80 23.44
C GLY A 336 -1.42 -21.71 22.37
N ILE A 337 -1.28 -20.43 22.78
CA ILE A 337 -1.10 -19.30 21.87
C ILE A 337 0.37 -19.15 21.52
N VAL A 338 0.66 -19.08 20.22
CA VAL A 338 2.00 -18.90 19.68
C VAL A 338 2.35 -17.40 19.68
N LEU A 339 3.55 -17.06 20.14
CA LEU A 339 4.08 -15.71 19.95
C LEU A 339 4.88 -15.64 18.64
N PRO A 340 4.72 -14.58 17.82
CA PRO A 340 5.60 -14.32 16.69
C PRO A 340 7.06 -14.34 17.12
N SER A 341 7.86 -15.21 16.50
CA SER A 341 9.24 -15.43 16.91
C SER A 341 10.17 -14.30 16.48
N SER A 342 11.04 -13.90 17.41
CA SER A 342 12.17 -13.00 17.13
C SER A 342 13.52 -13.69 16.99
N THR A 343 13.56 -15.01 17.15
CA THR A 343 14.81 -15.81 17.17
C THR A 343 14.92 -16.80 16.01
N GLU A 344 13.81 -17.08 15.33
CA GLU A 344 13.80 -17.95 14.14
C GLU A 344 14.57 -17.34 12.98
N ALA A 345 15.21 -18.19 12.17
CA ALA A 345 15.93 -17.72 11.00
C ALA A 345 14.97 -17.08 9.96
N PRO A 346 15.40 -15.99 9.28
CA PRO A 346 14.64 -15.40 8.17
C PRO A 346 14.22 -16.44 7.12
N HIS A 347 13.00 -16.29 6.60
CA HIS A 347 12.50 -17.07 5.47
C HIS A 347 13.18 -16.65 4.16
N LYS A 348 13.34 -17.58 3.23
CA LYS A 348 13.86 -17.28 1.89
C LYS A 348 12.73 -16.81 0.98
N ILE A 349 12.33 -15.54 1.17
CA ILE A 349 11.35 -14.87 0.32
C ILE A 349 12.03 -14.50 -1.00
N ARG A 350 11.55 -15.07 -2.10
CA ARG A 350 12.13 -14.91 -3.46
C ARG A 350 11.33 -13.97 -4.36
N GLY A 351 10.12 -13.60 -3.99
CA GLY A 351 9.30 -12.65 -4.74
C GLY A 351 8.16 -12.08 -3.92
N VAL A 352 7.89 -10.79 -4.12
CA VAL A 352 6.80 -10.06 -3.45
C VAL A 352 5.90 -9.41 -4.50
N PHE A 353 4.59 -9.68 -4.42
CA PHE A 353 3.59 -9.09 -5.30
C PHE A 353 2.53 -8.36 -4.49
N SER A 354 2.54 -7.03 -4.56
CA SER A 354 1.60 -6.14 -3.89
C SER A 354 0.48 -5.75 -4.85
N LEU A 355 -0.70 -6.35 -4.67
CA LEU A 355 -1.91 -6.11 -5.45
C LEU A 355 -2.76 -5.00 -4.82
N ALA A 356 -3.10 -3.96 -5.58
CA ALA A 356 -3.91 -2.82 -5.13
C ALA A 356 -3.54 -2.26 -3.73
N PRO A 357 -2.24 -2.04 -3.43
CA PRO A 357 -1.77 -1.67 -2.10
C PRO A 357 -2.25 -0.31 -1.59
N ILE A 358 -2.60 -0.28 -0.30
CA ILE A 358 -2.48 0.92 0.54
C ILE A 358 -0.99 1.16 0.88
N ASP A 359 -0.67 2.34 1.45
CA ASP A 359 0.66 2.64 2.00
C ASP A 359 0.51 3.58 3.22
N VAL A 360 -0.15 3.11 4.26
CA VAL A 360 -0.46 3.91 5.46
C VAL A 360 0.79 4.15 6.29
N LYS A 361 1.65 3.13 6.41
CA LYS A 361 2.91 3.19 7.17
C LYS A 361 4.01 3.96 6.41
N ARG A 362 3.81 4.26 5.12
CA ARG A 362 4.81 4.87 4.23
C ARG A 362 6.10 4.07 4.27
N LEU A 363 5.98 2.81 3.87
CA LEU A 363 7.06 1.85 3.99
C LEU A 363 8.31 2.34 3.24
N SER A 364 9.48 2.21 3.84
CA SER A 364 10.76 2.55 3.23
C SER A 364 11.21 1.61 2.09
N GLY A 365 10.28 0.85 1.47
CA GLY A 365 10.51 0.03 0.28
C GLY A 365 10.83 -1.45 0.54
N ALA A 366 10.62 -2.29 -0.48
CA ALA A 366 10.93 -3.72 -0.50
C ALA A 366 12.29 -3.98 -1.17
N THR A 367 13.35 -4.14 -0.38
CA THR A 367 14.74 -4.26 -0.88
C THR A 367 15.21 -5.71 -0.97
N GLN A 368 16.25 -5.97 -1.78
CA GLN A 368 16.92 -7.28 -1.89
C GLN A 368 16.03 -8.45 -2.39
N VAL A 369 14.81 -8.15 -2.84
CA VAL A 369 13.86 -9.12 -3.38
C VAL A 369 13.16 -8.55 -4.62
N PRO A 370 12.88 -9.36 -5.66
CA PRO A 370 12.02 -8.96 -6.76
C PRO A 370 10.66 -8.51 -6.21
N PHE A 371 10.24 -7.31 -6.59
CA PHE A 371 9.01 -6.70 -6.08
C PHE A 371 8.16 -6.16 -7.22
N ALA A 372 6.87 -6.49 -7.24
CA ALA A 372 5.90 -5.92 -8.17
C ALA A 372 4.74 -5.27 -7.39
N THR A 373 4.38 -4.04 -7.78
CA THR A 373 3.13 -3.40 -7.38
C THR A 373 2.16 -3.37 -8.56
N LEU A 374 0.91 -3.78 -8.35
CA LEU A 374 -0.16 -3.67 -9.34
C LEU A 374 -1.17 -2.62 -8.87
N LEU A 375 -1.34 -1.58 -9.68
CA LEU A 375 -2.21 -0.43 -9.45
C LEU A 375 -3.46 -0.55 -10.34
N PRO A 376 -4.65 -0.88 -9.80
CA PRO A 376 -5.89 -0.89 -10.58
C PRO A 376 -6.33 0.55 -10.86
N MET A 377 -6.50 0.95 -12.12
CA MET A 377 -6.79 2.35 -12.42
C MET A 377 -8.23 2.78 -12.12
N CYS A 378 -9.14 1.83 -11.93
CA CYS A 378 -10.51 2.03 -11.43
C CYS A 378 -10.66 1.57 -9.97
N ASP A 379 -9.60 1.69 -9.19
CA ASP A 379 -9.63 1.50 -7.74
C ASP A 379 -10.43 2.62 -7.04
N GLY A 380 -11.41 2.27 -6.20
CA GLY A 380 -12.35 3.20 -5.58
C GLY A 380 -12.03 3.52 -4.12
N ASP A 381 -11.70 2.52 -3.31
CA ASP A 381 -11.29 2.68 -1.92
C ASP A 381 -9.82 3.11 -1.78
N VAL A 382 -8.96 2.78 -2.75
CA VAL A 382 -7.55 3.18 -2.85
C VAL A 382 -7.34 4.09 -4.08
N TYR A 383 -8.27 5.04 -4.27
CA TYR A 383 -8.38 5.91 -5.44
C TYR A 383 -7.14 6.74 -5.78
N ASN A 384 -6.27 6.99 -4.81
CA ASN A 384 -5.05 7.77 -4.94
C ASN A 384 -3.79 6.91 -5.23
N LEU A 385 -3.96 5.60 -5.41
CA LEU A 385 -2.92 4.64 -5.81
C LEU A 385 -1.60 4.71 -5.01
N PRO A 386 -1.65 4.79 -3.67
CA PRO A 386 -0.48 4.95 -2.79
C PRO A 386 0.64 3.92 -3.02
N GLY A 387 0.38 2.70 -3.48
CA GLY A 387 1.51 1.80 -3.76
C GLY A 387 2.36 2.11 -4.98
N ALA A 388 2.02 3.15 -5.77
CA ALA A 388 3.01 3.75 -6.66
C ALA A 388 4.20 4.27 -5.84
N GLN A 389 3.95 4.81 -4.65
CA GLN A 389 4.97 5.27 -3.72
C GLN A 389 5.81 4.11 -3.19
N ILE A 390 5.23 2.96 -2.83
CA ILE A 390 6.01 1.79 -2.41
C ILE A 390 7.03 1.39 -3.48
N PHE A 391 6.63 1.39 -4.77
CA PHE A 391 7.57 1.17 -5.86
C PHE A 391 8.62 2.28 -5.94
N ASP A 392 8.20 3.54 -5.91
CA ASP A 392 9.10 4.69 -6.02
C ASP A 392 10.16 4.74 -4.91
N ASP A 393 9.78 4.46 -3.68
CA ASP A 393 10.67 4.38 -2.52
C ASP A 393 11.62 3.18 -2.68
N SER A 394 11.13 2.02 -3.13
CA SER A 394 11.95 0.80 -3.31
C SER A 394 13.09 0.94 -4.33
N ARG A 395 13.01 1.85 -5.31
CA ARG A 395 14.00 1.95 -6.41
C ARG A 395 15.39 2.42 -5.97
N TYR A 396 15.46 3.16 -4.87
CA TYR A 396 16.70 3.80 -4.45
C TYR A 396 16.93 3.78 -2.93
N THR A 397 16.14 3.02 -2.17
CA THR A 397 16.37 2.85 -0.72
C THR A 397 17.72 2.18 -0.43
N ALA A 398 18.05 1.11 -1.17
CA ALA A 398 19.27 0.33 -0.95
C ALA A 398 20.18 0.44 -2.19
N PRO A 399 21.38 1.03 -2.08
CA PRO A 399 22.30 1.18 -3.22
C PRO A 399 22.89 -0.16 -3.69
N ASP A 400 22.89 -1.17 -2.82
CA ASP A 400 23.32 -2.54 -3.06
C ASP A 400 22.17 -3.48 -3.42
N ASP A 401 20.97 -2.96 -3.72
CA ASP A 401 19.85 -3.79 -4.14
C ASP A 401 20.16 -4.49 -5.47
N VAL A 402 20.12 -5.82 -5.45
CA VAL A 402 20.38 -6.68 -6.60
C VAL A 402 19.11 -7.11 -7.33
N ALA A 403 17.93 -6.74 -6.82
CA ALA A 403 16.67 -7.25 -7.33
C ALA A 403 15.84 -6.20 -8.09
N PRO A 404 15.24 -6.56 -9.23
CA PRO A 404 14.43 -5.64 -10.02
C PRO A 404 13.11 -5.27 -9.31
N LYS A 405 12.58 -4.09 -9.62
CA LYS A 405 11.27 -3.60 -9.15
C LYS A 405 10.34 -3.36 -10.33
N PHE A 406 9.04 -3.58 -10.12
CA PHE A 406 8.01 -3.45 -11.14
C PHE A 406 6.82 -2.64 -10.66
N GLN A 407 6.29 -1.77 -11.53
CA GLN A 407 4.98 -1.14 -11.37
C GLN A 407 4.11 -1.50 -12.56
N LEU A 408 2.92 -2.02 -12.28
CA LEU A 408 1.92 -2.40 -13.28
C LEU A 408 0.70 -1.49 -13.10
N ALA A 409 0.48 -0.56 -14.03
CA ALA A 409 -0.76 0.20 -14.09
C ALA A 409 -1.77 -0.56 -14.96
N VAL A 410 -2.83 -1.10 -14.34
CA VAL A 410 -3.85 -1.88 -15.03
C VAL A 410 -5.08 -1.02 -15.29
N ARG A 411 -5.17 -0.50 -16.50
CA ARG A 411 -6.20 0.43 -16.95
C ARG A 411 -7.54 -0.27 -17.06
N GLY A 412 -8.51 0.24 -16.31
CA GLY A 412 -9.85 -0.34 -16.24
C GLY A 412 -10.04 -1.37 -15.15
N ALA A 413 -9.01 -1.74 -14.38
CA ALA A 413 -9.16 -2.71 -13.30
C ALA A 413 -9.71 -2.08 -12.01
N ASN A 414 -10.56 -2.83 -11.33
CA ASN A 414 -11.15 -2.54 -10.02
C ASN A 414 -10.19 -2.91 -8.90
N HIS A 415 -10.45 -2.41 -7.70
CA HIS A 415 -9.87 -2.97 -6.48
C HIS A 415 -10.21 -4.46 -6.29
N ASN A 416 -11.50 -4.79 -6.15
CA ASN A 416 -11.98 -6.09 -5.67
C ASN A 416 -12.01 -7.20 -6.71
N PHE A 417 -12.08 -6.90 -8.01
CA PHE A 417 -12.39 -7.90 -9.03
C PHE A 417 -11.31 -8.97 -9.24
N TYR A 418 -10.08 -8.79 -8.74
CA TYR A 418 -9.08 -9.86 -8.65
C TYR A 418 -9.49 -10.96 -7.66
N ASN A 419 -10.40 -10.67 -6.74
CA ASN A 419 -10.97 -11.62 -5.80
C ASN A 419 -12.22 -12.28 -6.42
N SER A 420 -12.38 -13.59 -6.23
CA SER A 420 -13.57 -14.33 -6.71
C SER A 420 -14.69 -14.46 -5.68
N TYR A 421 -14.47 -14.06 -4.43
CA TYR A 421 -15.42 -14.25 -3.33
C TYR A 421 -16.03 -12.93 -2.86
N TRP A 422 -15.21 -11.96 -2.46
CA TRP A 422 -15.65 -10.60 -2.15
C TRP A 422 -15.53 -9.70 -3.39
N ALA A 423 -16.25 -10.05 -4.45
CA ALA A 423 -16.17 -9.38 -5.75
C ALA A 423 -17.17 -8.21 -5.90
N GLU A 424 -17.61 -7.61 -4.80
CA GLU A 424 -18.51 -6.46 -4.86
C GLU A 424 -17.84 -5.29 -5.55
N THR A 425 -18.61 -4.61 -6.40
CA THR A 425 -18.13 -3.44 -7.13
C THR A 425 -17.76 -2.33 -6.15
N ASP A 426 -16.47 -2.03 -6.09
CA ASP A 426 -15.95 -0.84 -5.42
C ASP A 426 -15.61 0.27 -6.45
N ASP A 427 -16.27 0.24 -7.61
CA ASP A 427 -16.20 1.35 -8.56
C ASP A 427 -16.86 2.54 -7.90
N ALA A 428 -16.03 3.47 -7.44
CA ALA A 428 -16.45 4.44 -6.46
C ALA A 428 -17.77 5.12 -6.87
N ALA A 429 -18.84 4.80 -6.16
CA ALA A 429 -19.98 5.70 -5.99
C ALA A 429 -19.57 7.02 -5.28
N SER A 430 -18.26 7.20 -5.00
CA SER A 430 -17.66 8.40 -4.47
C SER A 430 -17.47 9.46 -5.55
N LYS A 431 -17.55 10.73 -5.15
CA LYS A 431 -17.34 11.92 -6.00
C LYS A 431 -15.94 11.99 -6.65
N ASN A 432 -15.04 11.05 -6.33
CA ASN A 432 -13.61 11.07 -6.68
C ASN A 432 -13.19 9.98 -7.68
N ALA A 433 -14.08 9.07 -8.11
CA ALA A 433 -13.71 8.11 -9.14
C ALA A 433 -13.66 8.72 -10.53
N SER A 434 -12.74 8.19 -11.33
CA SER A 434 -12.53 8.62 -12.70
C SER A 434 -13.79 8.42 -13.53
N LEU A 435 -14.10 9.38 -14.40
CA LEU A 435 -15.32 9.36 -15.22
C LEU A 435 -15.47 8.09 -16.07
N TYR A 436 -14.37 7.49 -16.53
CA TYR A 436 -14.37 6.24 -17.31
C TYR A 436 -14.61 4.98 -16.47
N CYS A 437 -14.61 5.08 -15.13
CA CYS A 437 -14.87 3.95 -14.23
C CYS A 437 -16.33 3.88 -13.75
N ASN A 438 -17.10 4.97 -13.87
CA ASN A 438 -18.32 5.19 -13.08
C ASN A 438 -19.64 5.32 -13.86
N LYS A 439 -19.65 5.16 -15.19
CA LYS A 439 -20.88 5.33 -15.99
C LYS A 439 -21.12 4.15 -16.93
N PRO A 440 -21.75 3.06 -16.45
CA PRO A 440 -22.28 2.02 -17.34
C PRO A 440 -23.27 2.66 -18.33
N GLY A 441 -23.07 2.46 -19.64
CA GLY A 441 -24.01 2.90 -20.68
C GLY A 441 -23.70 4.22 -21.39
N LEU A 442 -22.59 4.91 -21.08
CA LEU A 442 -21.98 5.87 -22.00
C LEU A 442 -20.79 5.19 -22.71
N ILE A 443 -20.69 5.46 -24.00
CA ILE A 443 -19.86 4.80 -25.05
C ILE A 443 -18.58 4.15 -24.48
N GLU A 444 -18.60 2.82 -24.42
CA GLU A 444 -17.51 1.89 -24.09
C GLU A 444 -16.71 2.21 -22.83
N THR A 445 -17.25 1.86 -21.67
CA THR A 445 -16.49 1.92 -20.42
C THR A 445 -15.18 1.15 -20.60
N LEU A 446 -14.04 1.82 -20.40
CA LEU A 446 -12.73 1.17 -20.36
C LEU A 446 -12.57 0.27 -19.14
N ARG A 447 -13.67 -0.06 -18.47
CA ARG A 447 -13.77 -0.82 -17.24
C ARG A 447 -13.78 -2.31 -17.55
N MET A 448 -12.91 -3.06 -16.88
CA MET A 448 -12.84 -4.51 -17.02
C MET A 448 -13.96 -5.19 -16.25
N SER A 449 -14.54 -6.23 -16.84
CA SER A 449 -15.42 -7.15 -16.12
C SER A 449 -14.62 -7.94 -15.06
N ALA A 450 -15.29 -8.45 -14.02
CA ALA A 450 -14.61 -9.25 -13.01
C ALA A 450 -13.94 -10.53 -13.58
N PRO A 451 -14.57 -11.29 -14.49
CA PRO A 451 -13.91 -12.42 -15.15
C PRO A 451 -12.67 -12.03 -15.97
N ASP A 452 -12.74 -10.94 -16.74
CA ASP A 452 -11.61 -10.49 -17.56
C ASP A 452 -10.44 -10.01 -16.69
N GLN A 453 -10.74 -9.31 -15.60
CA GLN A 453 -9.73 -8.85 -14.66
C GLN A 453 -9.04 -10.02 -13.96
N ARG A 454 -9.78 -11.07 -13.55
CA ARG A 454 -9.15 -12.29 -12.99
C ARG A 454 -8.30 -13.03 -14.02
N ARG A 455 -8.74 -13.09 -15.28
CA ARG A 455 -7.96 -13.69 -16.37
C ARG A 455 -6.63 -12.95 -16.58
N ASN A 456 -6.66 -11.62 -16.62
CA ASN A 456 -5.46 -10.80 -16.71
C ASN A 456 -4.59 -10.91 -15.45
N GLY A 457 -5.20 -10.87 -14.27
CA GLY A 457 -4.54 -11.02 -12.98
C GLY A 457 -3.85 -12.38 -12.81
N ALA A 458 -4.45 -13.47 -13.31
CA ALA A 458 -3.84 -14.79 -13.29
C ALA A 458 -2.49 -14.78 -14.00
N PHE A 459 -2.43 -14.28 -15.24
CA PHE A 459 -1.15 -14.14 -15.95
C PHE A 459 -0.15 -13.27 -15.18
N LEU A 460 -0.56 -12.09 -14.71
CA LEU A 460 0.35 -11.14 -14.05
C LEU A 460 0.91 -11.68 -12.72
N ILE A 461 0.07 -12.31 -11.89
CA ILE A 461 0.48 -12.82 -10.58
C ILE A 461 1.24 -14.14 -10.73
N GLU A 462 0.72 -15.07 -11.52
CA GLU A 462 1.32 -16.40 -11.67
C GLU A 462 2.63 -16.33 -12.43
N SER A 463 2.72 -15.59 -13.55
CA SER A 463 3.99 -15.48 -14.28
C SER A 463 5.10 -14.87 -13.44
N PHE A 464 4.77 -13.93 -12.53
CA PHE A 464 5.73 -13.37 -11.58
C PHE A 464 6.25 -14.44 -10.62
N MET A 465 5.34 -15.17 -9.98
CA MET A 465 5.71 -16.22 -9.02
C MET A 465 6.45 -17.35 -9.72
N ARG A 466 6.00 -17.74 -10.90
CA ARG A 466 6.62 -18.80 -11.70
C ARG A 466 8.05 -18.43 -12.09
N TYR A 467 8.29 -17.19 -12.51
CA TYR A 467 9.63 -16.73 -12.85
C TYR A 467 10.55 -16.61 -11.63
N PHE A 468 10.17 -15.78 -10.64
CA PHE A 468 11.09 -15.39 -9.55
C PHE A 468 11.16 -16.40 -8.41
N VAL A 469 10.09 -17.18 -8.19
CA VAL A 469 10.01 -18.19 -7.13
C VAL A 469 10.23 -19.58 -7.69
N GLY A 470 9.66 -19.88 -8.87
CA GLY A 470 9.75 -21.18 -9.51
C GLY A 470 10.97 -21.45 -10.38
N ASP A 471 11.76 -20.41 -10.68
CA ASP A 471 12.85 -20.45 -11.65
C ASP A 471 12.40 -20.81 -13.09
N GLU A 472 11.13 -20.56 -13.43
CA GLU A 472 10.57 -20.81 -14.77
C GLU A 472 10.95 -19.69 -15.74
N VAL A 473 12.15 -19.79 -16.33
CA VAL A 473 12.77 -18.77 -17.19
C VAL A 473 11.99 -18.44 -18.46
N GLN A 474 11.02 -19.27 -18.88
CA GLN A 474 10.17 -18.96 -20.03
C GLN A 474 9.27 -17.72 -19.84
N TYR A 475 9.07 -17.28 -18.59
CA TYR A 475 8.34 -16.05 -18.25
C TYR A 475 9.24 -14.80 -18.21
N ALA A 476 10.57 -14.97 -18.23
CA ALA A 476 11.52 -13.86 -18.20
C ALA A 476 11.27 -12.81 -19.30
N PRO A 477 10.91 -13.16 -20.55
CA PRO A 477 10.67 -12.16 -21.59
C PRO A 477 9.59 -11.12 -21.23
N TYR A 478 8.51 -11.51 -20.56
CA TYR A 478 7.47 -10.56 -20.11
C TYR A 478 8.05 -9.60 -19.06
N TRP A 479 8.66 -10.13 -18.00
CA TRP A 479 9.25 -9.34 -16.91
C TRP A 479 10.50 -8.55 -17.31
N LYS A 480 11.03 -8.79 -18.51
CA LYS A 480 12.10 -8.00 -19.14
C LYS A 480 11.57 -6.97 -20.14
N GLY A 481 10.25 -6.89 -20.33
CA GLY A 481 9.60 -5.95 -21.24
C GLY A 481 9.72 -6.32 -22.72
N GLN A 482 9.99 -7.59 -23.03
CA GLN A 482 10.30 -8.09 -24.37
C GLN A 482 9.17 -8.91 -25.01
N ALA A 483 8.11 -9.20 -24.25
CA ALA A 483 6.95 -9.93 -24.73
C ALA A 483 5.65 -9.27 -24.25
N PRO A 484 4.58 -9.32 -25.06
CA PRO A 484 3.25 -8.89 -24.65
C PRO A 484 2.65 -9.88 -23.65
N ILE A 485 1.50 -9.49 -23.08
CA ILE A 485 0.62 -10.46 -22.42
C ILE A 485 0.08 -11.42 -23.49
N PRO A 486 0.14 -12.75 -23.29
CA PRO A 486 -0.42 -13.70 -24.23
C PRO A 486 -1.94 -13.53 -24.34
N THR A 487 -2.51 -13.83 -25.50
CA THR A 487 -3.96 -13.77 -25.75
C THR A 487 -4.80 -14.45 -24.66
N ALA A 488 -4.32 -15.57 -24.09
CA ALA A 488 -5.01 -16.28 -23.01
C ALA A 488 -5.19 -15.44 -21.72
N GLY A 489 -4.31 -14.46 -21.48
CA GLY A 489 -4.34 -13.51 -20.36
C GLY A 489 -5.00 -12.16 -20.71
N CYS A 490 -5.50 -11.99 -21.94
CA CYS A 490 -6.24 -10.80 -22.35
C CYS A 490 -7.75 -10.97 -22.17
N LEU A 491 -8.51 -9.88 -22.29
CA LEU A 491 -9.97 -9.90 -22.18
C LEU A 491 -10.57 -10.92 -23.17
N ALA A 492 -11.73 -11.50 -22.83
CA ALA A 492 -12.39 -12.45 -23.70
C ALA A 492 -12.68 -11.86 -25.08
N GLY A 493 -12.21 -12.53 -26.14
CA GLY A 493 -12.37 -12.09 -27.53
C GLY A 493 -11.28 -11.14 -28.04
N GLU A 494 -10.33 -10.73 -27.20
CA GLU A 494 -9.23 -9.85 -27.58
C GLU A 494 -7.96 -10.62 -27.90
N SER A 495 -7.30 -10.28 -29.02
CA SER A 495 -6.02 -10.89 -29.42
C SER A 495 -4.80 -10.25 -28.73
N SER A 496 -4.92 -9.00 -28.29
CA SER A 496 -3.94 -8.24 -27.49
C SER A 496 -4.68 -7.35 -26.48
N CYS A 497 -3.99 -6.99 -25.41
CA CYS A 497 -4.46 -6.12 -24.34
C CYS A 497 -3.33 -5.22 -23.82
N ASP A 498 -2.37 -4.91 -24.69
CA ASP A 498 -1.19 -4.09 -24.39
C ASP A 498 -1.56 -2.70 -23.85
N GLU A 499 -2.65 -2.12 -24.35
CA GLU A 499 -3.17 -0.83 -23.91
C GLU A 499 -3.74 -0.86 -22.48
N ARG A 500 -3.95 -2.07 -21.92
CA ARG A 500 -4.51 -2.29 -20.59
C ARG A 500 -3.45 -2.33 -19.50
N VAL A 501 -2.26 -2.86 -19.79
CA VAL A 501 -1.23 -3.08 -18.78
C VAL A 501 0.03 -2.32 -19.15
N VAL A 502 0.27 -1.22 -18.46
CA VAL A 502 1.50 -0.45 -18.62
C VAL A 502 2.49 -0.86 -17.53
N MET A 503 3.59 -1.48 -17.96
CA MET A 503 4.63 -1.97 -17.07
C MET A 503 5.82 -1.00 -17.04
N THR A 504 6.27 -0.68 -15.83
CA THR A 504 7.51 0.02 -15.56
C THR A 504 8.47 -0.94 -14.88
N ILE A 505 9.69 -1.03 -15.40
CA ILE A 505 10.76 -1.87 -14.86
C ILE A 505 11.86 -0.97 -14.33
N HIS A 506 12.33 -1.28 -13.13
CA HIS A 506 13.53 -0.70 -12.56
C HIS A 506 14.54 -1.81 -12.28
N GLN A 507 15.55 -1.93 -13.15
CA GLN A 507 16.66 -2.87 -12.97
C GLN A 507 17.56 -2.45 -11.82
N PRO A 508 18.30 -3.35 -11.13
CA PRO A 508 19.27 -3.00 -10.09
C PRO A 508 20.44 -2.18 -10.64
N ALA A 509 21.21 -1.52 -9.76
CA ALA A 509 22.23 -0.54 -10.15
C ALA A 509 23.28 -1.14 -11.12
N ALA A 510 23.64 -2.41 -10.93
CA ALA A 510 24.57 -3.13 -11.80
C ALA A 510 24.07 -3.31 -13.25
N ASN A 511 22.76 -3.18 -13.48
CA ASN A 511 22.10 -3.39 -14.77
C ASN A 511 21.50 -2.10 -15.34
N ARG A 512 21.84 -0.92 -14.79
CA ARG A 512 21.39 0.38 -15.31
C ARG A 512 22.48 1.44 -15.26
N LYS A 513 22.40 2.43 -16.16
CA LYS A 513 23.18 3.66 -16.13
C LYS A 513 22.25 4.85 -16.21
N LEU A 514 22.17 5.60 -15.11
CA LEU A 514 21.33 6.78 -15.01
C LEU A 514 21.95 7.95 -15.77
N LEU A 515 21.17 8.56 -16.66
CA LEU A 515 21.56 9.72 -17.49
C LEU A 515 20.93 11.00 -16.96
N GLN A 516 19.70 10.93 -16.46
CA GLN A 516 18.99 12.03 -15.81
C GLN A 516 18.05 11.50 -14.73
N ASP A 517 18.13 12.11 -13.54
CA ASP A 517 17.09 12.05 -12.51
C ASP A 517 16.78 13.46 -12.02
N PHE A 518 15.90 13.60 -11.04
CA PHE A 518 15.60 14.89 -10.42
C PHE A 518 15.75 14.85 -8.90
N ARG A 519 16.65 14.01 -8.39
CA ARG A 519 16.80 13.76 -6.95
C ARG A 519 17.54 14.89 -6.23
N ASN A 520 18.48 15.54 -6.90
CA ASN A 520 19.32 16.59 -6.32
C ASN A 520 18.73 17.98 -6.62
N ALA A 521 19.08 18.97 -5.79
CA ALA A 521 18.56 20.34 -5.90
C ALA A 521 18.88 20.99 -7.25
N ASP A 522 19.99 20.60 -7.86
CA ASP A 522 20.55 21.12 -9.10
C ASP A 522 20.50 20.11 -10.25
N SER A 523 19.72 19.02 -10.14
CA SER A 523 19.66 17.95 -11.16
C SER A 523 19.36 18.45 -12.59
N ALA A 524 18.64 19.56 -12.74
CA ALA A 524 18.40 20.21 -14.03
C ALA A 524 19.67 20.83 -14.64
N ALA A 525 20.59 21.32 -13.81
CA ALA A 525 21.87 21.91 -14.22
C ALA A 525 23.02 20.90 -14.23
N ASN A 526 22.97 19.89 -13.36
CA ASN A 526 23.98 18.84 -13.20
C ASN A 526 23.29 17.48 -13.10
N ASN A 527 23.24 16.76 -14.22
CA ASN A 527 22.74 15.40 -14.26
C ASN A 527 23.71 14.43 -13.53
N PRO A 528 23.35 13.14 -13.35
CA PRO A 528 24.20 12.16 -12.65
C PRO A 528 25.59 11.91 -13.25
N LEU A 529 25.87 12.42 -14.45
CA LEU A 529 27.18 12.39 -15.11
C LEU A 529 27.98 13.69 -14.88
N GLY A 530 27.44 14.65 -14.13
CA GLY A 530 28.05 15.98 -13.91
C GLY A 530 27.93 16.92 -15.11
N LEU A 531 26.98 16.66 -16.01
CA LEU A 531 26.76 17.43 -17.23
C LEU A 531 25.40 18.13 -17.20
N SER A 532 25.23 19.17 -18.02
CA SER A 532 23.98 19.93 -18.06
C SER A 532 22.89 19.23 -18.86
N SER A 533 21.64 19.48 -18.47
CA SER A 533 20.48 19.23 -19.31
C SER A 533 19.84 20.54 -19.71
N THR A 534 19.37 20.64 -20.95
CA THR A 534 18.75 21.87 -21.47
C THR A 534 17.27 21.65 -21.71
N PHE A 535 16.49 22.71 -21.46
CA PHE A 535 15.04 22.72 -21.56
C PHE A 535 14.67 23.89 -22.47
N ASP A 536 14.24 23.60 -23.70
CA ASP A 536 13.96 24.60 -24.72
C ASP A 536 12.50 24.53 -25.19
N GLY A 537 11.90 25.68 -25.46
CA GLY A 537 10.50 25.78 -25.89
C GLY A 537 9.45 25.48 -24.81
N PHE A 538 9.85 25.25 -23.55
CA PHE A 538 8.92 25.10 -22.43
C PHE A 538 8.53 26.47 -21.86
N GLN A 539 7.22 26.67 -21.69
CA GLN A 539 6.69 27.80 -20.93
C GLN A 539 7.06 27.64 -19.45
N GLN A 540 7.02 26.40 -18.94
CA GLN A 540 7.44 26.06 -17.59
C GLN A 540 8.21 24.75 -17.60
N ALA A 541 9.39 24.76 -16.99
CA ALA A 541 10.16 23.58 -16.67
C ALA A 541 10.43 23.62 -15.15
N ILE A 542 9.78 22.72 -14.43
CA ILE A 542 9.80 22.70 -12.97
C ILE A 542 10.42 21.39 -12.52
N GLN A 543 11.57 21.49 -11.86
CA GLN A 543 12.13 20.36 -11.15
C GLN A 543 11.42 20.24 -9.82
N CYS A 544 10.83 19.09 -9.56
CA CYS A 544 10.26 18.75 -8.29
C CYS A 544 11.03 17.62 -7.64
N ARG A 545 11.55 17.92 -6.45
CA ARG A 545 12.03 16.94 -5.50
C ARG A 545 10.86 16.61 -4.59
N PHE A 546 10.24 15.48 -4.87
CA PHE A 546 9.21 14.99 -4.00
C PHE A 546 9.86 14.18 -2.88
N LEU A 547 9.36 14.47 -1.71
CA LEU A 547 9.62 13.73 -0.49
C LEU A 547 9.20 12.28 -0.74
N ALA A 548 10.01 11.31 -0.30
CA ALA A 548 9.42 10.08 0.23
C ALA A 548 8.58 10.57 1.42
N LEU A 549 7.26 10.78 1.25
CA LEU A 549 6.45 11.70 2.04
C LEU A 549 6.68 11.61 3.57
N GLY A 550 7.67 12.31 4.09
CA GLY A 550 7.84 12.77 5.46
C GLY A 550 7.19 14.14 5.64
N LEU A 551 5.87 14.24 5.44
CA LEU A 551 5.14 15.22 6.24
C LEU A 551 5.62 14.99 7.67
N ASP A 552 6.20 15.99 8.32
CA ASP A 552 6.61 15.94 9.72
C ASP A 552 5.40 15.49 10.57
N LEU A 553 5.23 14.17 10.67
CA LEU A 553 4.30 13.49 11.53
C LEU A 553 5.20 12.90 12.62
N PRO A 554 5.26 13.53 13.81
CA PRO A 554 6.11 13.10 14.92
C PRO A 554 5.89 11.65 15.38
N ALA A 555 4.90 10.95 14.84
CA ALA A 555 4.51 9.60 15.24
C ALA A 555 5.50 8.50 14.85
N TYR A 556 6.40 8.71 13.86
CA TYR A 556 7.22 7.61 13.31
C TYR A 556 8.73 7.88 13.23
N GLY A 557 9.23 9.01 13.75
CA GLY A 557 10.63 9.15 14.19
C GLY A 557 11.74 8.95 13.16
N VAL A 558 11.46 8.93 11.85
CA VAL A 558 12.50 8.91 10.80
C VAL A 558 12.61 10.32 10.20
N PRO A 559 13.65 11.11 10.52
CA PRO A 559 13.89 12.38 9.87
C PRO A 559 14.17 12.14 8.38
N SER A 560 13.42 12.78 7.48
CA SER A 560 13.77 12.78 6.06
C SER A 560 14.99 13.66 5.85
N SER A 561 16.05 13.14 5.22
CA SER A 561 17.25 13.91 4.89
C SER A 561 17.11 14.81 3.66
N ARG A 562 15.96 14.80 2.97
CA ARG A 562 15.71 15.53 1.70
C ARG A 562 14.39 16.33 1.79
N PRO A 563 14.41 17.67 1.89
CA PRO A 563 13.17 18.46 1.92
C PRO A 563 12.44 18.42 0.57
N ALA A 564 11.11 18.37 0.61
CA ALA A 564 10.27 18.51 -0.57
C ALA A 564 10.44 19.91 -1.18
N SER A 565 10.67 20.01 -2.48
CA SER A 565 10.82 21.32 -3.14
C SER A 565 10.52 21.22 -4.63
N CYS A 566 9.72 22.14 -5.17
CA CYS A 566 9.58 22.34 -6.61
C CYS A 566 10.13 23.70 -6.99
N THR A 567 11.05 23.75 -7.95
CA THR A 567 11.71 24.96 -8.42
C THR A 567 11.72 25.04 -9.94
N ASN A 568 11.52 26.23 -10.48
CA ASN A 568 11.66 26.46 -11.91
C ASN A 568 13.13 26.45 -12.30
N THR A 569 13.47 25.70 -13.35
CA THR A 569 14.86 25.44 -13.75
C THR A 569 15.54 26.67 -14.35
N ALA A 570 14.77 27.62 -14.89
CA ALA A 570 15.30 28.85 -15.49
C ALA A 570 15.41 30.00 -14.47
N THR A 571 14.42 30.17 -13.59
CA THR A 571 14.34 31.33 -12.68
C THR A 571 14.77 31.03 -11.25
N GLY A 572 14.83 29.76 -10.84
CA GLY A 572 15.08 29.35 -9.45
C GLY A 572 13.93 29.64 -8.48
N LEU A 573 12.83 30.21 -8.97
CA LEU A 573 11.65 30.51 -8.16
C LEU A 573 10.94 29.22 -7.72
N SER A 574 10.36 29.23 -6.53
CA SER A 574 9.56 28.09 -6.05
C SER A 574 8.28 27.96 -6.89
N ALA A 575 7.77 26.74 -7.06
CA ALA A 575 6.51 26.52 -7.76
C ALA A 575 5.37 27.36 -7.15
N GLN A 576 5.33 27.52 -5.82
CA GLN A 576 4.30 28.31 -5.14
C GLN A 576 4.28 29.78 -5.55
N SER A 577 5.41 30.38 -5.94
CA SER A 577 5.46 31.78 -6.38
C SER A 577 5.17 31.96 -7.87
N LEU A 578 5.05 30.86 -8.62
CA LEU A 578 4.83 30.85 -10.06
C LEU A 578 3.36 30.67 -10.45
N TYR A 579 2.50 30.27 -9.51
CA TYR A 579 1.08 30.02 -9.72
C TYR A 579 0.23 30.88 -8.77
N ALA A 580 -0.83 31.48 -9.30
CA ALA A 580 -1.83 32.20 -8.54
C ALA A 580 -2.88 31.23 -7.94
N PRO A 581 -3.53 31.59 -6.82
CA PRO A 581 -4.69 30.84 -6.31
C PRO A 581 -5.78 30.72 -7.40
N GLY A 582 -6.11 29.49 -7.80
CA GLY A 582 -7.07 29.20 -8.87
C GLY A 582 -6.44 28.75 -10.19
N ASP A 583 -5.12 28.86 -10.34
CA ASP A 583 -4.40 28.17 -11.40
C ASP A 583 -4.49 26.66 -11.18
N ASN A 584 -4.46 25.88 -12.27
CA ASN A 584 -4.63 24.42 -12.25
C ASN A 584 -3.47 23.66 -11.57
N TYR A 585 -2.79 24.19 -10.55
CA TYR A 585 -1.58 23.57 -9.96
C TYR A 585 -1.52 23.71 -8.42
N ALA A 586 -1.80 22.61 -7.70
CA ALA A 586 -1.60 22.49 -6.25
C ALA A 586 -0.41 21.57 -6.04
N TYR A 587 0.72 22.06 -5.54
CA TYR A 587 1.87 21.21 -5.16
C TYR A 587 1.55 20.19 -4.03
N LEU A 588 0.39 20.30 -3.38
CA LEU A 588 -0.13 19.37 -2.37
C LEU A 588 -1.05 18.36 -3.05
N SER A 589 -0.52 17.17 -3.30
CA SER A 589 -1.12 16.01 -4.01
C SER A 589 -2.44 15.44 -3.44
N TYR A 590 -3.06 16.11 -2.46
CA TYR A 590 -4.23 15.60 -1.73
C TYR A 590 -5.41 16.58 -1.66
N LEU A 591 -5.37 17.73 -2.36
CA LEU A 591 -6.47 18.69 -2.34
C LEU A 591 -7.54 18.38 -3.40
N PRO A 592 -8.84 18.53 -3.07
CA PRO A 592 -9.92 18.20 -3.98
C PRO A 592 -10.11 19.29 -5.06
N ALA A 593 -10.34 18.80 -6.28
CA ALA A 593 -10.82 19.49 -7.49
C ALA A 593 -9.88 20.50 -8.19
N GLY A 594 -9.48 20.15 -9.41
CA GLY A 594 -9.11 21.10 -10.47
C GLY A 594 -7.63 21.36 -10.71
N GLN A 595 -6.71 20.62 -10.07
CA GLN A 595 -5.29 20.98 -10.11
C GLN A 595 -4.43 19.80 -10.59
N GLN A 596 -3.80 19.98 -11.76
CA GLN A 596 -3.00 19.01 -12.50
C GLN A 596 -1.66 18.75 -11.81
N LEU A 597 -1.68 17.83 -10.84
CA LEU A 597 -0.51 17.06 -10.43
C LEU A 597 -0.63 15.60 -10.85
N ILE A 598 0.52 14.94 -10.90
CA ILE A 598 0.60 13.48 -11.02
C ILE A 598 0.44 12.77 -9.68
N TRP A 599 -0.04 11.53 -9.72
CA TRP A 599 -0.25 10.69 -8.55
C TRP A 599 1.02 9.94 -8.12
N SER A 600 2.02 9.85 -9.01
CA SER A 600 3.37 9.38 -8.63
C SER A 600 4.17 10.54 -8.05
N ILE A 601 4.41 10.47 -6.75
CA ILE A 601 5.05 11.50 -5.94
C ILE A 601 6.54 11.21 -5.77
N THR A 602 7.22 10.90 -6.88
CA THR A 602 8.69 10.78 -6.92
C THR A 602 9.30 12.03 -7.54
N ASP A 603 10.58 12.25 -7.25
CA ASP A 603 11.44 13.21 -7.94
C ASP A 603 11.20 13.21 -9.46
N GLN A 604 11.01 14.39 -10.07
CA GLN A 604 10.64 14.51 -11.48
C GLN A 604 10.84 15.93 -12.02
N ALA A 605 10.85 16.08 -13.35
CA ALA A 605 10.63 17.36 -14.02
C ALA A 605 9.21 17.43 -14.59
N GLN A 606 8.48 18.48 -14.27
CA GLN A 606 7.21 18.82 -14.88
C GLN A 606 7.42 19.86 -15.97
N LEU A 607 6.98 19.53 -17.18
CA LEU A 607 7.31 20.24 -18.40
C LEU A 607 6.02 20.65 -19.10
N GLN A 608 5.84 21.95 -19.32
CA GLN A 608 4.65 22.53 -19.93
C GLN A 608 5.03 23.41 -21.11
N TRP A 609 4.26 23.32 -22.19
CA TRP A 609 4.50 24.10 -23.41
C TRP A 609 3.19 24.48 -24.09
N SER A 610 3.24 25.59 -24.83
CA SER A 610 2.14 26.13 -25.62
C SER A 610 2.44 26.15 -27.12
N ASN A 611 3.63 25.70 -27.53
CA ASN A 611 4.05 25.59 -28.93
C ASN A 611 4.67 24.21 -29.19
N ALA A 612 4.39 23.64 -30.36
CA ALA A 612 4.94 22.35 -30.77
C ALA A 612 6.47 22.36 -30.78
N GLY A 613 7.06 21.22 -30.40
CA GLY A 613 8.48 20.94 -30.57
C GLY A 613 9.36 21.35 -29.40
N ALA A 614 8.81 21.58 -28.21
CA ALA A 614 9.61 21.76 -27.00
C ALA A 614 10.57 20.57 -26.79
N THR A 615 11.79 20.82 -26.30
CA THR A 615 12.83 19.79 -26.15
C THR A 615 13.46 19.78 -24.77
N MET A 616 13.66 18.57 -24.24
CA MET A 616 14.55 18.30 -23.12
C MET A 616 15.77 17.54 -23.64
N GLN A 617 16.96 18.08 -23.45
CA GLN A 617 18.20 17.47 -23.92
C GLN A 617 19.06 17.06 -22.72
N VAL A 618 19.48 15.80 -22.69
CA VAL A 618 20.36 15.24 -21.66
C VAL A 618 21.73 15.03 -22.27
N ASN A 619 22.72 15.82 -21.83
CA ASN A 619 24.10 15.67 -22.30
C ASN A 619 24.79 14.50 -21.60
N THR A 620 25.47 13.66 -22.36
CA THR A 620 26.15 12.46 -21.85
C THR A 620 27.67 12.49 -22.05
N GLY A 621 28.19 13.47 -22.78
CA GLY A 621 29.63 13.62 -23.03
C GLY A 621 30.11 12.65 -24.11
N ASP A 622 30.90 11.65 -23.72
CA ASP A 622 31.27 10.53 -24.58
C ASP A 622 30.92 9.22 -23.85
N LEU A 623 29.64 8.87 -23.88
CA LEU A 623 29.09 7.75 -23.13
C LEU A 623 29.00 6.49 -24.00
N SER A 624 29.63 5.41 -23.55
CA SER A 624 29.40 4.09 -24.13
C SER A 624 28.17 3.41 -23.51
N ALA A 625 27.27 2.92 -24.37
CA ALA A 625 26.17 2.04 -23.97
C ALA A 625 26.57 0.55 -23.94
N SER A 626 27.87 0.24 -24.01
CA SER A 626 28.36 -1.15 -23.92
C SER A 626 27.81 -1.85 -22.67
N GLY A 627 27.23 -3.04 -22.87
CA GLY A 627 26.60 -3.80 -21.80
C GLY A 627 25.16 -3.39 -21.46
N PHE A 628 24.56 -2.44 -22.18
CA PHE A 628 23.14 -2.10 -22.09
C PHE A 628 22.43 -2.41 -23.43
N ASP A 629 21.12 -2.59 -23.40
CA ASP A 629 20.32 -2.91 -24.60
C ASP A 629 19.10 -2.01 -24.79
N THR A 630 18.75 -1.19 -23.80
CA THR A 630 17.53 -0.39 -23.79
C THR A 630 17.83 1.03 -23.30
N LEU A 631 17.35 2.03 -24.02
CA LEU A 631 17.16 3.39 -23.50
C LEU A 631 15.75 3.47 -22.91
N SER A 632 15.62 3.91 -21.67
CA SER A 632 14.32 4.07 -21.03
C SER A 632 14.21 5.37 -20.27
N PHE A 633 12.99 5.84 -20.10
CA PHE A 633 12.63 6.94 -19.20
C PHE A 633 11.21 6.72 -18.70
N ARG A 634 10.84 7.40 -17.62
CA ARG A 634 9.47 7.41 -17.13
C ARG A 634 8.79 8.71 -17.52
N ILE A 635 7.54 8.60 -17.94
CA ILE A 635 6.70 9.72 -18.34
C ILE A 635 5.28 9.57 -17.80
N ALA A 636 4.69 10.68 -17.39
CA ALA A 636 3.29 10.80 -17.01
C ALA A 636 2.65 11.89 -17.88
N VAL A 637 1.51 11.58 -18.51
CA VAL A 637 0.76 12.54 -19.33
C VAL A 637 -0.18 13.34 -18.44
N VAL A 638 0.21 14.58 -18.12
CA VAL A 638 -0.50 15.46 -17.17
C VAL A 638 -1.66 16.19 -17.84
N ALA A 639 -1.46 16.68 -19.07
CA ALA A 639 -2.48 17.39 -19.84
C ALA A 639 -2.43 17.09 -21.34
N SER A 640 -3.63 17.19 -21.93
CA SER A 640 -4.17 16.36 -23.02
C SER A 640 -4.25 14.87 -22.65
N ILE A 641 -5.07 14.09 -23.35
CA ILE A 641 -5.27 12.65 -23.05
C ILE A 641 -4.13 11.80 -23.62
N GLY A 642 -3.64 12.14 -24.81
CA GLY A 642 -2.46 11.53 -25.40
C GLY A 642 -1.31 12.52 -25.51
N GLN A 643 -0.07 12.07 -25.39
CA GLN A 643 1.09 12.88 -25.70
C GLN A 643 2.13 12.08 -26.46
N GLU A 644 2.68 12.60 -27.55
CA GLU A 644 3.81 11.96 -28.22
C GLU A 644 5.15 12.48 -27.68
N VAL A 645 6.18 11.63 -27.73
CA VAL A 645 7.57 12.04 -27.53
C VAL A 645 8.43 11.43 -28.63
N GLU A 646 9.09 12.29 -29.39
CA GLU A 646 10.14 11.91 -30.32
C GLU A 646 11.46 11.82 -29.56
N VAL A 647 12.10 10.65 -29.61
CA VAL A 647 13.34 10.39 -28.86
C VAL A 647 14.49 10.32 -29.84
N SER A 648 15.44 11.25 -29.70
CA SER A 648 16.65 11.28 -30.51
C SER A 648 17.86 10.87 -29.70
N MET A 649 18.76 10.13 -30.35
CA MET A 649 20.10 9.83 -29.83
C MET A 649 21.14 10.36 -30.81
N THR A 650 22.12 11.09 -30.30
CA THR A 650 23.18 11.71 -31.09
C THR A 650 24.55 11.30 -30.56
N ASP A 651 25.42 10.83 -31.45
CA ASP A 651 26.80 10.47 -31.10
C ASP A 651 27.78 11.64 -31.22
N THR A 652 29.02 11.43 -30.78
CA THR A 652 30.10 12.43 -30.80
C THR A 652 30.52 12.85 -32.22
N GLN A 653 30.18 12.06 -33.25
CA GLN A 653 30.47 12.37 -34.66
C GLN A 653 29.37 13.17 -35.37
N GLY A 654 28.22 13.42 -34.72
CA GLY A 654 27.11 14.13 -35.38
C GLY A 654 26.02 13.24 -35.94
N ARG A 655 26.17 11.91 -35.90
CA ARG A 655 25.13 11.01 -36.39
C ARG A 655 24.00 11.00 -35.38
N SER A 656 22.77 11.17 -35.87
CA SER A 656 21.57 11.26 -35.04
C SER A 656 20.45 10.44 -35.65
N ALA A 657 19.67 9.80 -34.79
CA ALA A 657 18.45 9.09 -35.19
C ALA A 657 17.34 9.40 -34.20
N THR A 658 16.14 9.64 -34.74
CA THR A 658 14.92 9.90 -33.99
C THR A 658 13.94 8.75 -34.16
N VAL A 659 13.28 8.36 -33.07
CA VAL A 659 12.21 7.37 -33.07
C VAL A 659 10.99 7.90 -32.34
N THR A 660 9.81 7.39 -32.69
CA THR A 660 8.54 7.74 -32.06
C THR A 660 8.37 6.92 -30.78
N GLY A 661 8.10 7.56 -29.65
CA GLY A 661 7.96 6.89 -28.36
C GLY A 661 6.77 5.93 -28.30
N SER A 662 5.64 6.29 -28.92
CA SER A 662 4.42 5.46 -28.94
C SER A 662 4.56 4.14 -29.71
N ASP A 663 5.61 3.97 -30.53
CA ASP A 663 5.91 2.68 -31.15
C ASP A 663 6.40 1.64 -30.12
N PHE A 664 6.81 2.09 -28.92
CA PHE A 664 7.39 1.24 -27.89
C PHE A 664 6.64 1.23 -26.56
N THR A 665 5.55 1.99 -26.42
CA THR A 665 4.74 1.96 -25.19
C THR A 665 3.35 2.59 -25.35
N ASP A 666 2.40 2.11 -24.56
CA ASP A 666 1.07 2.69 -24.38
C ASP A 666 1.00 3.68 -23.20
N ALA A 667 2.13 3.93 -22.53
CA ALA A 667 2.28 4.89 -21.42
C ALA A 667 1.95 6.33 -21.81
N LEU A 668 2.02 6.64 -23.11
CA LEU A 668 1.83 7.94 -23.71
C LEU A 668 0.35 8.33 -23.92
N TYR A 669 -0.57 7.51 -23.43
CA TYR A 669 -2.00 7.80 -23.41
C TYR A 669 -2.52 7.64 -21.98
N GLY A 670 -3.31 8.58 -21.45
CA GLY A 670 -3.79 8.54 -20.07
C GLY A 670 -4.83 7.47 -19.77
N ILE A 671 -5.38 6.82 -20.80
CA ILE A 671 -6.43 5.80 -20.71
C ILE A 671 -6.12 4.61 -21.62
N ALA A 672 -6.85 3.50 -21.47
CA ALA A 672 -6.72 2.36 -22.37
C ALA A 672 -7.32 2.70 -23.74
N ARG A 673 -6.51 2.73 -24.79
CA ARG A 673 -6.97 3.05 -26.16
C ARG A 673 -6.18 2.20 -27.15
N LYS A 674 -6.88 1.43 -27.98
CA LYS A 674 -6.24 0.72 -29.09
C LYS A 674 -5.71 1.74 -30.09
N ARG A 675 -4.51 1.48 -30.63
CA ARG A 675 -3.91 2.33 -31.65
C ARG A 675 -4.77 2.30 -32.92
N ASN A 676 -5.21 3.48 -33.38
CA ASN A 676 -5.93 3.66 -34.64
C ASN A 676 -5.40 4.90 -35.38
N GLY A 677 -4.23 4.78 -36.02
CA GLY A 677 -3.56 5.90 -36.70
C GLY A 677 -2.65 6.73 -35.79
N THR A 678 -2.67 8.06 -35.95
CA THR A 678 -1.75 9.06 -35.33
C THR A 678 -2.14 9.54 -33.93
N ILE A 679 -2.72 8.66 -33.11
CA ILE A 679 -2.74 8.86 -31.64
C ILE A 679 -1.28 8.71 -31.20
N PRO A 680 -0.66 9.63 -30.42
CA PRO A 680 -1.21 10.60 -29.46
C PRO A 680 -1.07 12.09 -29.85
N LEU A 681 -0.71 12.41 -31.10
CA LEU A 681 -0.53 13.80 -31.55
C LEU A 681 -1.83 14.62 -31.47
N VAL A 682 -2.98 13.94 -31.57
CA VAL A 682 -4.32 14.50 -31.39
C VAL A 682 -5.10 13.59 -30.45
N ASP A 683 -5.82 14.16 -29.49
CA ASP A 683 -6.70 13.37 -28.61
C ASP A 683 -7.89 12.85 -29.42
N ALA A 684 -8.30 11.60 -29.18
CA ALA A 684 -9.47 11.06 -29.84
C ALA A 684 -10.71 11.89 -29.45
N PRO A 685 -11.59 12.29 -30.40
CA PRO A 685 -12.75 13.12 -30.11
C PRO A 685 -13.66 12.56 -29.00
N GLU A 686 -13.79 11.23 -28.93
CA GLU A 686 -14.53 10.53 -27.88
C GLU A 686 -13.92 10.69 -26.47
N ASP A 687 -12.63 11.02 -26.37
CA ASP A 687 -11.90 11.23 -25.12
C ASP A 687 -11.95 12.67 -24.62
N ALA A 688 -12.56 13.58 -25.38
CA ALA A 688 -12.69 14.98 -25.01
C ALA A 688 -13.36 15.18 -23.64
N ILE A 689 -14.23 14.26 -23.24
CA ILE A 689 -14.89 14.27 -21.92
C ILE A 689 -13.93 14.05 -20.74
N TYR A 690 -12.73 13.51 -20.99
CA TYR A 690 -11.71 13.25 -19.98
C TYR A 690 -10.63 14.33 -19.97
N ALA A 691 -10.45 15.06 -21.07
CA ALA A 691 -9.36 16.02 -21.24
C ALA A 691 -9.41 17.13 -20.18
N GLY A 692 -8.28 17.40 -19.51
CA GLY A 692 -8.16 18.50 -18.54
C GLY A 692 -8.92 18.32 -17.23
N THR A 693 -9.55 17.17 -17.00
CA THR A 693 -10.38 16.93 -15.79
C THR A 693 -9.61 16.36 -14.60
N GLY A 694 -8.33 15.97 -14.78
CA GLY A 694 -7.53 15.29 -13.75
C GLY A 694 -7.94 13.84 -13.47
N VAL A 695 -8.90 13.29 -14.22
CA VAL A 695 -9.49 11.96 -13.97
C VAL A 695 -8.68 10.80 -14.56
N THR A 696 -7.65 11.05 -15.37
CA THR A 696 -6.81 9.99 -15.97
C THR A 696 -5.80 9.38 -15.00
N ARG A 697 -5.70 9.91 -13.78
CA ARG A 697 -4.77 9.45 -12.74
C ARG A 697 -3.33 9.28 -13.26
N PRO A 698 -2.69 10.36 -13.73
CA PRO A 698 -1.36 10.26 -14.35
C PRO A 698 -0.32 9.68 -13.40
N LEU A 699 0.36 8.62 -13.86
CA LEU A 699 1.45 7.93 -13.19
C LEU A 699 2.69 7.97 -14.08
N LEU A 700 3.87 8.05 -13.48
CA LEU A 700 5.14 7.92 -14.18
C LEU A 700 5.32 6.48 -14.64
N ASN A 701 5.17 6.26 -15.94
CA ASN A 701 5.23 4.97 -16.59
C ASN A 701 6.39 4.90 -17.59
N MET A 702 6.96 3.71 -17.78
CA MET A 702 8.14 3.53 -18.62
C MET A 702 7.83 3.63 -20.13
N VAL A 703 8.68 4.38 -20.82
CA VAL A 703 8.97 4.23 -22.25
C VAL A 703 10.30 3.46 -22.34
N ALA A 704 10.35 2.36 -23.09
CA ALA A 704 11.54 1.52 -23.21
C ALA A 704 11.84 1.24 -24.70
N ILE A 705 12.94 1.80 -25.19
CA ILE A 705 13.33 1.78 -26.59
C ILE A 705 14.58 0.92 -26.72
N PRO A 706 14.54 -0.19 -27.49
CA PRO A 706 15.73 -0.98 -27.77
C PRO A 706 16.80 -0.11 -28.44
N LEU A 707 18.05 -0.19 -27.98
CA LEU A 707 19.17 0.57 -28.55
C LEU A 707 19.39 0.25 -30.04
N LYS A 708 18.98 -0.94 -30.47
CA LYS A 708 18.97 -1.37 -31.87
C LYS A 708 18.18 -0.40 -32.78
N ALA A 709 17.18 0.30 -32.25
CA ALA A 709 16.43 1.32 -32.97
C ALA A 709 17.29 2.53 -33.39
N PHE A 710 18.39 2.81 -32.69
CA PHE A 710 19.33 3.87 -33.06
C PHE A 710 20.49 3.33 -33.90
N THR A 711 21.03 2.15 -33.56
CA THR A 711 22.18 1.58 -34.29
C THR A 711 21.84 1.21 -35.74
N LEU A 712 20.62 0.72 -36.01
CA LEU A 712 20.16 0.48 -37.39
C LEU A 712 20.04 1.77 -38.24
N ARG A 713 20.02 2.93 -37.58
CA ARG A 713 19.96 4.26 -38.19
C ARG A 713 21.32 4.98 -38.10
N ASN A 714 22.42 4.21 -38.06
CA ASN A 714 23.81 4.65 -38.08
C ASN A 714 24.30 5.47 -36.86
N VAL A 715 23.57 5.48 -35.74
CA VAL A 715 24.10 6.07 -34.49
C VAL A 715 25.08 5.10 -33.84
N ASP A 716 26.26 5.60 -33.46
CA ASP A 716 27.22 4.82 -32.68
C ASP A 716 26.95 4.92 -31.19
N THR A 717 26.32 3.89 -30.66
CA THR A 717 25.98 3.78 -29.24
C THR A 717 27.21 3.57 -28.35
N GLY A 718 28.41 3.40 -28.92
CA GLY A 718 29.67 3.41 -28.18
C GLY A 718 30.14 4.80 -27.77
N HIS A 719 29.61 5.85 -28.42
CA HIS A 719 30.06 7.23 -28.28
C HIS A 719 28.89 8.22 -28.23
N ILE A 720 27.92 7.98 -27.33
CA ILE A 720 26.71 8.79 -27.20
C ILE A 720 27.08 10.13 -26.54
N ARG A 721 26.72 11.22 -27.21
CA ARG A 721 26.90 12.58 -26.70
C ARG A 721 25.65 13.16 -26.05
N GLN A 722 24.47 12.78 -26.55
CA GLN A 722 23.23 13.43 -26.18
C GLN A 722 22.03 12.52 -26.43
N VAL A 723 21.06 12.59 -25.53
CA VAL A 723 19.70 12.07 -25.71
C VAL A 723 18.73 13.26 -25.68
N THR A 724 17.78 13.32 -26.62
CA THR A 724 16.80 14.40 -26.72
C THR A 724 15.39 13.83 -26.68
N LEU A 725 14.54 14.41 -25.83
CA LEU A 725 13.10 14.18 -25.82
C LEU A 725 12.43 15.41 -26.43
N ARG A 726 11.82 15.26 -27.60
CA ARG A 726 11.07 16.33 -28.28
C ARG A 726 9.57 16.06 -28.20
N PHE A 727 8.80 17.08 -27.86
CA PHE A 727 7.35 17.01 -27.71
C PHE A 727 6.65 17.67 -28.90
N PRO A 728 6.26 16.92 -29.94
CA PRO A 728 5.74 17.48 -31.20
C PRO A 728 4.32 18.04 -31.11
N LYS A 729 3.55 17.70 -30.07
CA LYS A 729 2.16 18.17 -29.90
C LYS A 729 2.12 19.69 -29.70
N ALA A 730 1.11 20.36 -30.28
CA ALA A 730 0.97 21.82 -30.27
C ALA A 730 1.05 22.45 -28.86
N SER A 731 0.51 21.77 -27.87
CA SER A 731 0.62 22.11 -26.45
C SER A 731 0.53 20.85 -25.61
N GLY A 732 0.96 20.92 -24.36
CA GLY A 732 0.84 19.79 -23.44
C GLY A 732 1.55 20.01 -22.12
N SER A 733 1.37 19.03 -21.24
CA SER A 733 2.02 18.96 -19.94
C SER A 733 2.41 17.51 -19.66
N VAL A 734 3.68 17.28 -19.33
CA VAL A 734 4.18 15.96 -18.94
C VAL A 734 5.01 16.07 -17.67
N ALA A 735 5.13 14.95 -16.99
CA ALA A 735 6.14 14.73 -15.98
C ALA A 735 7.14 13.68 -16.48
N VAL A 736 8.44 13.91 -16.31
CA VAL A 736 9.51 13.02 -16.79
C VAL A 736 10.49 12.72 -15.66
N ASN A 737 10.96 11.48 -15.58
CA ASN A 737 12.04 11.08 -14.68
C ASN A 737 12.83 9.86 -15.22
N ASP A 738 13.95 9.52 -14.55
CA ASP A 738 14.73 8.29 -14.74
C ASP A 738 15.15 8.03 -16.20
N VAL A 739 15.72 9.02 -16.90
CA VAL A 739 16.33 8.77 -18.22
C VAL A 739 17.58 7.94 -18.00
N GLN A 740 17.61 6.72 -18.54
CA GLN A 740 18.63 5.74 -18.22
C GLN A 740 18.83 4.71 -19.33
N LEU A 741 20.04 4.16 -19.41
CA LEU A 741 20.31 2.92 -20.12
C LEU A 741 20.04 1.73 -19.18
N GLN A 742 19.42 0.67 -19.68
CA GLN A 742 19.16 -0.56 -18.93
C GLN A 742 19.65 -1.79 -19.70
N ARG A 743 20.07 -2.81 -18.96
CA ARG A 743 20.26 -4.18 -19.44
C ARG A 743 19.00 -4.96 -19.08
N MET A 744 18.20 -5.26 -20.09
CA MET A 744 16.97 -6.02 -19.94
C MET A 744 17.16 -7.50 -20.28
N ASN A 745 18.12 -7.85 -21.15
CA ASN A 745 18.38 -9.22 -21.60
C ASN A 745 19.02 -10.13 -20.57
#